data_AF-A0A1W2FYG2-F1
#
_entry.id   AF-A0A1W2FYG2-F1
#
_cell.length_a   1.000
_cell.length_b   1.000
_cell.length_c   1.000
_cell.angle_alpha   90.00
_cell.angle_beta   90.00
_cell.angle_gamma   90.00
#
_symmetry.space_group_name_H-M   'P 1'
#
loop_
_entity.id
_entity.type
_entity.pdbx_description
1 polymer ?
#
loop_
_entity_poly.entity_id
_entity_poly.type
_entity_poly.pdbx_seq_one_letter_code
_entity_poly.pdbx_strand_id
1 'polypeptide(L)'
;MQQFSDLVLFPHCDMHMLLSGPIKLKPRVYVRTEPAPGQYLLTLVNNPMFEFFAPNNLVGQRRNGLPRIDLDGAITATKVGVYLFQVQVADKSIVGRLQVHSEMLNWWFGNDSITTALDPKIAHAQPSIYARFKANEGVDEVGDITGHGYVTLSSRDPGKVVVADEGRVRGLVETVDLMEATSIDGKLPGAPDKDKSLTVFVVDYAKPRAVDVVRRNDLSNVDDMQNVIFLPEGFHEADKQRFERTVDVVVDEMFNTRRHEPYGRLKARFNVFRSYAASIQTALTPGFRVTDNTMITGVTGLPIPFNGKIAGGDPPNTYTMDQLVKRVGLPIPGDTRDKQAFLNLWSSQSLDDFTPANVSDRLFLAWRAHSSTGILAARDTFFGFQLGRRWAERYSDTDGVEPPGADDPSDPKLKPFVKRVYSFYDTVATRFVTLDPRRHPPERYAGSSAENPHTSLMDYVRNLRHATTAIGNVWVPEDKFKRSRGLITVVAFDPFHGGTNINVQTIAAQTTGSDKSIRYEYTTDPDLDPAVMHRAIPGTSIIDFTQVADTVAHEFGHSFNLGDEYEEAGKTNDDPDAARAEDLASDNLARLGKIRANPTERLFDPRLVKWIDLPRIAHSARLVKASAADGSAIKVFIKPSSAAEWDMLKTAGVRANLLRFAPTSEGVQLPLTKGDPTTYAADLSIVHVDRGSGAVTLKGAGLPPPAAYPAFGTGSLLFVPVRHNNREVSIVRPEVLDLLYGEQKPLNAVDNNTVANTGPDTPRPIPGLPSRLRRRGLIGVYEGGGRYPGGNFRPAGVCKMRDQTAAGESGEFCHVCKWLIVNRVHPGWHAWLEQWHYPGGQP
;
A
#
# COMPACT_ATOMS: atom_id res chain seq x y z
N MET A 1 20.39 -5.86 -8.69
CA MET A 1 19.45 -5.56 -7.59
C MET A 1 20.28 -5.36 -6.34
N GLN A 2 20.14 -4.22 -5.66
CA GLN A 2 20.71 -4.06 -4.33
C GLN A 2 20.03 -5.09 -3.43
N GLN A 3 20.79 -5.92 -2.72
CA GLN A 3 20.23 -6.91 -1.82
C GLN A 3 19.46 -6.18 -0.72
N PHE A 4 18.19 -6.54 -0.51
CA PHE A 4 17.38 -5.94 0.55
C PHE A 4 18.10 -6.06 1.90
N SER A 5 18.22 -4.94 2.63
CA SER A 5 18.78 -4.92 3.96
C SER A 5 18.23 -3.77 4.79
N ASP A 6 17.79 -4.05 6.02
CA ASP A 6 17.28 -3.08 6.98
C ASP A 6 17.64 -3.46 8.43
N LEU A 7 17.30 -2.61 9.40
CA LEU A 7 17.48 -2.87 10.84
C LEU A 7 16.15 -3.23 11.51
N VAL A 8 16.21 -4.20 12.42
CA VAL A 8 15.11 -4.60 13.30
C VAL A 8 15.56 -4.46 14.75
N LEU A 9 14.74 -3.85 15.60
CA LEU A 9 15.03 -3.61 17.02
C LEU A 9 14.02 -4.36 17.91
N PHE A 10 14.54 -5.10 18.88
CA PHE A 10 13.75 -5.80 19.90
C PHE A 10 14.16 -5.37 21.34
N PRO A 11 13.21 -5.05 22.25
CA PRO A 11 11.81 -4.83 21.94
C PRO A 11 11.64 -3.63 20.99
N HIS A 12 10.42 -3.39 20.57
CA HIS A 12 10.08 -2.36 19.59
C HIS A 12 10.52 -0.94 20.00
N CYS A 13 10.45 0.02 19.07
CA CYS A 13 11.10 1.32 19.20
C CYS A 13 10.48 2.30 20.22
N ASP A 14 9.38 1.95 20.88
CA ASP A 14 8.84 2.68 22.03
C ASP A 14 9.07 1.83 23.29
N MET A 15 10.15 2.11 23.99
CA MET A 15 10.66 1.29 25.09
C MET A 15 10.20 1.82 26.45
N HIS A 16 9.88 0.92 27.36
CA HIS A 16 9.49 1.21 28.74
C HIS A 16 10.47 0.56 29.72
N MET A 17 11.14 1.39 30.53
CA MET A 17 12.12 0.97 31.53
C MET A 17 11.63 1.29 32.94
N LEU A 18 11.85 0.40 33.90
CA LEU A 18 11.76 0.75 35.33
C LEU A 18 13.10 1.24 35.86
N LEU A 19 13.08 2.33 36.63
CA LEU A 19 14.28 2.91 37.24
C LEU A 19 14.94 1.96 38.24
N SER A 20 14.12 1.22 38.98
CA SER A 20 14.54 0.17 39.91
C SER A 20 13.77 -1.11 39.64
N GLY A 21 14.41 -2.26 39.85
CA GLY A 21 13.78 -3.55 39.66
C GLY A 21 14.79 -4.66 39.34
N PRO A 22 14.40 -5.93 39.50
CA PRO A 22 15.29 -7.06 39.24
C PRO A 22 15.51 -7.32 37.73
N ILE A 23 14.61 -6.84 36.87
CA ILE A 23 14.66 -7.07 35.42
C ILE A 23 15.20 -5.82 34.74
N LYS A 24 16.31 -5.97 34.02
CA LYS A 24 16.90 -4.90 33.22
C LYS A 24 16.46 -5.03 31.75
N LEU A 25 16.07 -3.92 31.14
CA LEU A 25 15.72 -3.85 29.73
C LEU A 25 16.98 -4.01 28.87
N LYS A 26 16.98 -4.97 27.93
CA LYS A 26 18.10 -5.27 27.03
C LYS A 26 17.68 -5.18 25.56
N PRO A 27 17.93 -4.05 24.87
CA PRO A 27 17.66 -3.96 23.45
C PRO A 27 18.61 -4.84 22.62
N ARG A 28 18.09 -5.44 21.55
CA ARG A 28 18.81 -6.26 20.58
C ARG A 28 18.53 -5.74 19.18
N VAL A 29 19.60 -5.48 18.44
CA VAL A 29 19.54 -4.93 17.09
C VAL A 29 19.95 -6.01 16.12
N TYR A 30 19.15 -6.21 15.08
CA TYR A 30 19.43 -7.18 14.03
C TYR A 30 19.55 -6.46 12.69
N VAL A 31 20.50 -6.88 11.87
CA VAL A 31 20.44 -6.62 10.43
C VAL A 31 19.60 -7.72 9.82
N ARG A 32 18.55 -7.33 9.12
CA ARG A 32 17.75 -8.24 8.31
C ARG A 32 18.21 -8.15 6.86
N THR A 33 18.36 -9.31 6.22
CA THR A 33 18.76 -9.45 4.82
C THR A 33 17.86 -10.44 4.10
N GLU A 34 17.81 -10.36 2.77
CA GLU A 34 17.06 -11.30 1.93
C GLU A 34 18.04 -12.24 1.19
N PRO A 35 18.41 -13.40 1.76
CA PRO A 35 19.24 -14.39 1.07
C PRO A 35 18.53 -15.08 -0.10
N ALA A 36 17.20 -15.12 -0.10
CA ALA A 36 16.37 -15.65 -1.17
C ALA A 36 15.04 -14.86 -1.23
N PRO A 37 14.38 -14.74 -2.40
CA PRO A 37 13.16 -13.95 -2.54
C PRO A 37 12.10 -14.28 -1.48
N GLY A 38 11.71 -13.29 -0.68
CA GLY A 38 10.73 -13.39 0.39
C GLY A 38 11.15 -14.16 1.64
N GLN A 39 12.41 -14.56 1.75
CA GLN A 39 12.96 -15.24 2.94
C GLN A 39 14.00 -14.34 3.58
N TYR A 40 13.75 -13.94 4.83
CA TYR A 40 14.58 -12.96 5.51
C TYR A 40 15.38 -13.60 6.64
N LEU A 41 16.66 -13.25 6.71
CA LEU A 41 17.58 -13.70 7.75
C LEU A 41 17.89 -12.54 8.70
N LEU A 42 17.73 -12.79 10.00
CA LEU A 42 18.14 -11.87 11.06
C LEU A 42 19.55 -12.21 11.56
N THR A 43 20.44 -11.24 11.53
CA THR A 43 21.79 -11.35 12.09
C THR A 43 21.95 -10.36 13.23
N LEU A 44 22.23 -10.86 14.43
CA LEU A 44 22.43 -10.00 15.61
C LEU A 44 23.64 -9.08 15.39
N VAL A 45 23.46 -7.80 15.67
CA VAL A 45 24.52 -6.79 15.64
C VAL A 45 25.25 -6.80 16.96
N ASN A 46 26.57 -7.00 16.89
CA ASN A 46 27.44 -6.81 18.05
C ASN A 46 27.73 -5.32 18.22
N ASN A 47 27.48 -4.79 19.42
CA ASN A 47 27.78 -3.41 19.81
C ASN A 47 27.15 -2.32 18.91
N PRO A 48 25.82 -2.33 18.67
CA PRO A 48 25.14 -1.22 18.00
C PRO A 48 25.32 0.10 18.79
N MET A 49 25.44 1.22 18.08
CA MET A 49 25.64 2.52 18.71
C MET A 49 24.30 3.15 19.07
N PHE A 50 24.04 3.32 20.38
CA PHE A 50 22.84 4.00 20.89
C PHE A 50 23.18 5.43 21.31
N GLU A 51 22.39 6.38 20.83
CA GLU A 51 22.57 7.80 21.12
C GLU A 51 21.27 8.39 21.66
N PHE A 52 21.24 8.64 22.96
CA PHE A 52 20.07 9.18 23.66
C PHE A 52 20.02 10.71 23.64
N PHE A 53 18.81 11.25 23.80
CA PHE A 53 18.51 12.67 23.85
C PHE A 53 17.30 12.92 24.75
N ALA A 54 17.37 13.91 25.65
CA ALA A 54 16.26 14.25 26.55
C ALA A 54 15.46 15.46 26.01
N PRO A 55 14.41 15.26 25.20
CA PRO A 55 13.71 16.35 24.49
C PRO A 55 13.08 17.39 25.43
N ASN A 56 12.71 17.00 26.65
CA ASN A 56 11.94 17.85 27.56
C ASN A 56 12.81 18.69 28.50
N ASN A 57 14.13 18.48 28.51
CA ASN A 57 15.05 19.28 29.31
C ASN A 57 15.28 20.66 28.67
N LEU A 58 15.74 21.61 29.48
CA LEU A 58 16.20 22.92 28.98
C LEU A 58 17.37 22.75 28.01
N VAL A 59 17.44 23.61 27.00
CA VAL A 59 18.59 23.71 26.09
C VAL A 59 19.87 23.94 26.91
N GLY A 60 20.94 23.23 26.55
CA GLY A 60 22.19 23.13 27.32
C GLY A 60 22.19 21.97 28.33
N GLN A 61 21.04 21.33 28.58
CA GLN A 61 20.89 20.24 29.55
C GLN A 61 20.27 18.96 28.94
N ARG A 62 19.95 18.93 27.65
CA ARG A 62 19.31 17.78 27.00
C ARG A 62 20.23 16.58 26.82
N ARG A 63 21.52 16.73 27.13
CA ARG A 63 22.54 15.68 27.13
C ARG A 63 23.01 15.27 28.54
N ASN A 64 22.43 15.85 29.59
CA ASN A 64 22.84 15.58 30.98
C ASN A 64 22.11 14.36 31.53
N GLY A 65 22.86 13.42 32.13
CA GLY A 65 22.28 12.26 32.82
C GLY A 65 21.48 11.33 31.90
N LEU A 66 21.90 11.24 30.63
CA LEU A 66 21.25 10.38 29.64
C LEU A 66 21.36 8.90 30.01
N PRO A 67 20.39 8.07 29.58
CA PRO A 67 20.51 6.63 29.62
C PRO A 67 21.76 6.14 28.87
N ARG A 68 22.27 4.97 29.27
CA ARG A 68 23.41 4.31 28.61
C ARG A 68 23.16 2.82 28.43
N ILE A 69 23.81 2.24 27.44
CA ILE A 69 23.90 0.79 27.27
C ILE A 69 25.15 0.31 28.01
N ASP A 70 24.96 -0.54 29.02
CA ASP A 70 26.05 -1.18 29.75
C ASP A 70 26.67 -2.33 28.92
N LEU A 71 27.83 -2.85 29.35
CA LEU A 71 28.58 -3.89 28.62
C LEU A 71 27.80 -5.18 28.39
N ASP A 72 26.81 -5.47 29.24
CA ASP A 72 25.95 -6.65 29.13
C ASP A 72 24.68 -6.39 28.27
N GLY A 73 24.64 -5.25 27.57
CA GLY A 73 23.54 -4.81 26.73
C GLY A 73 22.36 -4.20 27.47
N ALA A 74 22.41 -4.06 28.80
CA ALA A 74 21.32 -3.49 29.58
C ALA A 74 21.27 -1.96 29.48
N ILE A 75 20.07 -1.39 29.43
CA ILE A 75 19.87 0.04 29.59
C ILE A 75 19.92 0.39 31.09
N THR A 76 20.74 1.39 31.43
CA THR A 76 20.77 2.02 32.75
C THR A 76 20.40 3.50 32.63
N ALA A 77 19.52 3.98 33.51
CA ALA A 77 19.09 5.37 33.61
C ALA A 77 19.08 5.80 35.09
N THR A 78 19.23 7.10 35.34
CA THR A 78 19.28 7.65 36.70
C THR A 78 18.05 8.47 37.10
N LYS A 79 17.16 8.76 36.14
CA LYS A 79 16.00 9.63 36.32
C LYS A 79 14.83 9.16 35.45
N VAL A 80 13.63 9.29 36.01
CA VAL A 80 12.37 9.17 35.29
C VAL A 80 12.28 10.24 34.20
N GLY A 81 11.69 9.88 33.06
CA GLY A 81 11.49 10.81 31.95
C GLY A 81 11.42 10.15 30.58
N VAL A 82 11.15 10.99 29.58
CA VAL A 82 11.12 10.61 28.16
C VAL A 82 12.47 10.97 27.52
N TYR A 83 13.04 10.01 26.81
CA TYR A 83 14.24 10.16 26.02
C TYR A 83 13.95 9.70 24.59
N LEU A 84 14.48 10.40 23.60
CA LEU A 84 14.54 9.92 22.22
C LEU A 84 15.90 9.30 21.99
N PHE A 85 15.98 8.39 21.03
CA PHE A 85 17.26 7.83 20.63
C PHE A 85 17.32 7.55 19.14
N GLN A 86 18.53 7.46 18.63
CA GLN A 86 18.82 6.73 17.41
C GLN A 86 19.78 5.58 17.69
N VAL A 87 19.66 4.54 16.89
CA VAL A 87 20.57 3.41 16.84
C VAL A 87 21.23 3.40 15.47
N GLN A 88 22.54 3.30 15.42
CA GLN A 88 23.30 3.29 14.17
C GLN A 88 24.08 1.97 14.00
N VAL A 89 24.04 1.42 12.79
CA VAL A 89 24.77 0.23 12.36
C VAL A 89 25.23 0.45 10.93
N ALA A 90 26.53 0.68 10.76
CA ALA A 90 27.12 1.10 9.48
C ALA A 90 26.38 2.32 8.89
N ASP A 91 25.83 2.21 7.69
CA ASP A 91 25.08 3.24 6.98
C ASP A 91 23.58 3.27 7.34
N LYS A 92 23.12 2.38 8.23
CA LYS A 92 21.70 2.27 8.60
C LYS A 92 21.44 2.83 9.99
N SER A 93 20.26 3.40 10.19
CA SER A 93 19.81 3.83 11.50
C SER A 93 18.32 3.61 11.73
N ILE A 94 17.93 3.49 12.99
CA ILE A 94 16.52 3.43 13.43
C ILE A 94 16.35 4.36 14.63
N VAL A 95 15.20 5.03 14.73
CA VAL A 95 14.89 5.96 15.82
C VAL A 95 13.85 5.38 16.76
N GLY A 96 13.88 5.80 18.02
CA GLY A 96 12.91 5.36 19.01
C GLY A 96 12.78 6.32 20.18
N ARG A 97 11.91 5.93 21.12
CA ARG A 97 11.63 6.60 22.38
C ARG A 97 11.85 5.62 23.52
N LEU A 98 12.49 6.09 24.59
CA LEU A 98 12.64 5.38 25.85
C LEU A 98 11.92 6.18 26.93
N GLN A 99 11.02 5.52 27.66
CA GLN A 99 10.32 6.08 28.80
C GLN A 99 10.78 5.36 30.06
N VAL A 100 11.37 6.11 30.99
CA VAL A 100 11.84 5.59 32.27
C VAL A 100 10.79 5.91 33.31
N HIS A 101 10.25 4.89 33.97
CA HIS A 101 9.18 4.96 34.96
C HIS A 101 9.74 4.64 36.35
N SER A 102 9.15 5.19 37.41
CA SER A 102 9.55 4.82 38.77
C SER A 102 9.00 3.47 39.20
N GLU A 103 7.79 3.12 38.75
CA GLU A 103 7.03 1.99 39.25
C GLU A 103 6.03 1.45 38.19
N MET A 104 5.91 0.12 38.13
CA MET A 104 4.85 -0.58 37.39
C MET A 104 3.75 -1.00 38.37
N LEU A 105 2.53 -0.51 38.17
CA LEU A 105 1.39 -0.78 39.04
C LEU A 105 0.70 -2.08 38.65
N ASN A 106 0.53 -2.34 37.35
CA ASN A 106 -0.19 -3.51 36.85
C ASN A 106 0.21 -3.87 35.42
N TRP A 107 -0.21 -5.05 34.95
CA TRP A 107 -0.03 -5.49 33.57
C TRP A 107 -1.18 -6.41 33.11
N TRP A 108 -1.38 -6.49 31.79
CA TRP A 108 -2.35 -7.40 31.16
C TRP A 108 -1.91 -7.75 29.74
N PHE A 109 -2.47 -8.83 29.19
CA PHE A 109 -2.39 -9.08 27.75
C PHE A 109 -3.25 -8.05 27.03
N GLY A 110 -2.66 -7.36 26.06
CA GLY A 110 -3.39 -6.49 25.13
C GLY A 110 -4.21 -7.26 24.10
N ASN A 111 -4.47 -8.56 24.32
CA ASN A 111 -5.15 -9.49 23.44
C ASN A 111 -6.15 -10.29 24.28
N ASP A 112 -7.34 -10.56 23.73
CA ASP A 112 -8.28 -11.52 24.36
C ASP A 112 -7.90 -12.97 23.97
N SER A 113 -7.30 -13.12 22.79
CA SER A 113 -6.71 -14.35 22.26
C SER A 113 -5.66 -14.02 21.20
N ILE A 114 -4.89 -15.01 20.76
CA ILE A 114 -3.95 -14.83 19.66
C ILE A 114 -3.84 -16.07 18.77
N THR A 115 -3.91 -15.87 17.47
CA THR A 115 -3.68 -16.92 16.47
C THR A 115 -2.23 -16.90 15.98
N THR A 116 -1.59 -18.06 15.96
CA THR A 116 -0.24 -18.28 15.39
C THR A 116 -0.29 -19.28 14.24
N ALA A 117 0.72 -19.27 13.38
CA ALA A 117 0.83 -20.24 12.30
C ALA A 117 1.42 -21.56 12.80
N LEU A 118 0.97 -22.66 12.20
CA LEU A 118 1.67 -23.93 12.22
C LEU A 118 2.97 -23.78 11.40
N ASP A 119 4.10 -23.69 12.09
CA ASP A 119 5.41 -23.56 11.43
C ASP A 119 6.47 -24.32 12.25
N PRO A 120 7.19 -25.27 11.66
CA PRO A 120 8.15 -26.08 12.39
C PRO A 120 9.42 -25.31 12.79
N LYS A 121 9.63 -24.08 12.31
CA LYS A 121 10.89 -23.35 12.44
C LYS A 121 10.71 -21.96 13.05
N ILE A 122 9.71 -21.21 12.64
CA ILE A 122 9.60 -19.79 12.95
C ILE A 122 8.45 -19.54 13.93
N ALA A 123 8.68 -18.71 14.95
CA ALA A 123 7.63 -18.26 15.85
C ALA A 123 6.93 -17.03 15.26
N HIS A 124 5.64 -17.16 14.94
CA HIS A 124 4.92 -16.15 14.16
C HIS A 124 4.31 -15.05 15.01
N ALA A 125 3.54 -15.40 16.04
CA ALA A 125 2.68 -14.43 16.73
C ALA A 125 3.30 -13.90 18.02
N GLN A 126 3.28 -12.61 18.28
CA GLN A 126 3.77 -11.99 19.52
C GLN A 126 2.58 -11.40 20.31
N PRO A 127 2.24 -11.96 21.48
CA PRO A 127 1.22 -11.40 22.35
C PRO A 127 1.55 -9.95 22.70
N SER A 128 0.58 -9.05 22.55
CA SER A 128 0.71 -7.69 23.07
C SER A 128 0.62 -7.75 24.59
N ILE A 129 1.52 -7.05 25.28
CA ILE A 129 1.54 -6.98 26.74
C ILE A 129 1.59 -5.51 27.12
N TYR A 130 0.58 -5.05 27.83
CA TYR A 130 0.48 -3.67 28.27
C TYR A 130 0.71 -3.59 29.77
N ALA A 131 1.25 -2.47 30.22
CA ALA A 131 1.47 -2.20 31.63
C ALA A 131 1.00 -0.79 32.00
N ARG A 132 0.48 -0.68 33.22
CA ARG A 132 0.17 0.60 33.85
C ARG A 132 1.31 1.01 34.76
N PHE A 133 1.71 2.25 34.64
CA PHE A 133 2.76 2.90 35.41
C PHE A 133 2.17 4.00 36.29
N LYS A 134 3.00 4.51 37.20
CA LYS A 134 2.61 5.61 38.06
C LYS A 134 2.34 6.89 37.24
N ALA A 135 1.17 7.48 37.45
CA ALA A 135 0.73 8.69 36.75
C ALA A 135 1.51 9.94 37.19
N ASN A 136 1.42 11.00 36.37
CA ASN A 136 1.96 12.34 36.63
C ASN A 136 3.49 12.41 36.79
N GLU A 137 4.24 11.50 36.18
CA GLU A 137 5.70 11.52 36.20
C GLU A 137 6.33 12.06 34.89
N GLY A 138 5.54 12.72 34.04
CA GLY A 138 6.00 13.24 32.74
C GLY A 138 6.29 12.16 31.69
N VAL A 139 5.77 10.94 31.91
CA VAL A 139 5.82 9.76 31.03
C VAL A 139 4.42 9.17 30.88
N ASP A 140 4.22 8.30 29.89
CA ASP A 140 2.92 7.68 29.63
C ASP A 140 2.43 6.82 30.81
N GLU A 141 1.16 6.96 31.21
CA GLU A 141 0.55 6.12 32.27
C GLU A 141 0.37 4.66 31.84
N VAL A 142 0.13 4.42 30.54
CA VAL A 142 0.04 3.07 29.98
C VAL A 142 1.04 2.91 28.85
N GLY A 143 1.80 1.83 28.92
CA GLY A 143 2.84 1.50 27.96
C GLY A 143 2.70 0.11 27.37
N ASP A 144 3.28 -0.05 26.20
CA ASP A 144 3.41 -1.35 25.55
C ASP A 144 4.76 -1.96 25.96
N ILE A 145 4.71 -3.01 26.77
CA ILE A 145 5.90 -3.71 27.27
C ILE A 145 6.15 -5.03 26.54
N THR A 146 5.57 -5.21 25.35
CA THR A 146 5.76 -6.42 24.54
C THR A 146 7.25 -6.67 24.28
N GLY A 147 7.72 -7.88 24.58
CA GLY A 147 9.12 -8.29 24.36
C GLY A 147 10.16 -7.63 25.28
N HIS A 148 9.76 -6.85 26.29
CA HIS A 148 10.70 -6.17 27.20
C HIS A 148 11.35 -7.09 28.23
N GLY A 149 10.86 -8.34 28.35
CA GLY A 149 11.37 -9.33 29.31
C GLY A 149 10.78 -9.22 30.70
N TYR A 150 9.88 -8.27 30.98
CA TYR A 150 9.22 -8.18 32.28
C TYR A 150 8.27 -9.34 32.56
N VAL A 151 7.56 -9.82 31.54
CA VAL A 151 6.62 -10.94 31.65
C VAL A 151 7.25 -12.16 31.01
N THR A 152 7.46 -13.20 31.79
CA THR A 152 7.92 -14.51 31.27
C THR A 152 6.70 -15.27 30.77
N LEU A 153 6.74 -15.69 29.51
CA LEU A 153 5.68 -16.45 28.87
C LEU A 153 6.02 -17.94 28.84
N SER A 154 5.06 -18.80 29.18
CA SER A 154 5.20 -20.26 29.13
C SER A 154 3.96 -20.92 28.54
N SER A 155 4.16 -21.95 27.71
CA SER A 155 3.05 -22.73 27.16
C SER A 155 2.48 -23.70 28.19
N ARG A 156 1.14 -23.78 28.30
CA ARG A 156 0.47 -24.82 29.08
C ARG A 156 0.51 -26.19 28.40
N ASP A 157 0.66 -26.21 27.08
CA ASP A 157 0.84 -27.43 26.29
C ASP A 157 1.98 -27.23 25.28
N PRO A 158 3.24 -27.51 25.70
CA PRO A 158 4.41 -27.41 24.83
C PRO A 158 4.37 -28.32 23.60
N GLY A 159 3.49 -29.34 23.57
CA GLY A 159 3.28 -30.20 22.41
C GLY A 159 2.46 -29.51 21.31
N LYS A 160 1.62 -28.53 21.68
CA LYS A 160 0.80 -27.75 20.74
C LYS A 160 1.41 -26.41 20.36
N VAL A 161 1.97 -25.68 21.33
CA VAL A 161 2.57 -24.36 21.10
C VAL A 161 3.85 -24.17 21.91
N VAL A 162 4.81 -23.46 21.33
CA VAL A 162 6.09 -23.13 21.98
C VAL A 162 6.28 -21.63 22.01
N VAL A 163 6.82 -21.11 23.10
CA VAL A 163 7.23 -19.71 23.25
C VAL A 163 8.73 -19.61 23.00
N ALA A 164 9.15 -18.75 22.07
CA ALA A 164 10.55 -18.45 21.76
C ALA A 164 11.11 -17.33 22.66
N ASP A 165 12.42 -17.10 22.62
CA ASP A 165 13.15 -16.18 23.51
C ASP A 165 12.67 -14.70 23.43
N GLU A 166 12.03 -14.29 22.33
CA GLU A 166 11.41 -12.97 22.14
C GLU A 166 9.96 -12.88 22.67
N GLY A 167 9.44 -13.95 23.28
CA GLY A 167 8.03 -14.08 23.64
C GLY A 167 7.11 -14.32 22.44
N ARG A 168 7.64 -14.64 21.26
CA ARG A 168 6.84 -15.06 20.10
C ARG A 168 6.37 -16.50 20.26
N VAL A 169 5.17 -16.79 19.80
CA VAL A 169 4.49 -18.08 19.89
C VAL A 169 4.55 -18.78 18.54
N ARG A 170 4.95 -20.05 18.55
CA ARG A 170 5.02 -20.95 17.41
C ARG A 170 4.01 -22.08 17.56
N GLY A 171 3.21 -22.33 16.53
CA GLY A 171 2.30 -23.47 16.51
C GLY A 171 2.98 -24.75 16.06
N LEU A 172 2.67 -25.86 16.73
CA LEU A 172 3.16 -27.21 16.42
C LEU A 172 2.05 -28.17 16.00
N VAL A 173 0.80 -27.91 16.42
CA VAL A 173 -0.38 -28.72 16.08
C VAL A 173 -1.53 -27.78 15.75
N GLU A 174 -2.16 -27.95 14.58
CA GLU A 174 -3.34 -27.16 14.16
C GLU A 174 -4.49 -27.29 15.18
N THR A 175 -5.12 -26.17 15.51
CA THR A 175 -6.35 -26.14 16.31
C THR A 175 -7.55 -26.37 15.39
N VAL A 176 -8.13 -27.57 15.42
CA VAL A 176 -9.26 -27.94 14.53
C VAL A 176 -10.60 -27.50 15.12
N ASP A 177 -10.77 -27.64 16.43
CA ASP A 177 -11.92 -27.14 17.19
C ASP A 177 -11.44 -26.02 18.12
N LEU A 178 -12.18 -24.91 18.18
CA LEU A 178 -11.88 -23.77 19.07
C LEU A 178 -11.86 -24.19 20.54
N MET A 179 -12.59 -25.25 20.91
CA MET A 179 -12.59 -25.83 22.26
C MET A 179 -11.29 -26.59 22.58
N GLU A 180 -10.50 -26.94 21.58
CA GLU A 180 -9.20 -27.61 21.72
C GLU A 180 -8.01 -26.64 21.74
N ALA A 181 -8.29 -25.34 21.69
CA ALA A 181 -7.28 -24.29 21.84
C ALA A 181 -6.50 -24.49 23.15
N THR A 182 -5.22 -24.16 23.10
CA THR A 182 -4.37 -24.16 24.28
C THR A 182 -4.20 -22.73 24.81
N SER A 183 -3.42 -22.55 25.87
CA SER A 183 -3.08 -21.22 26.35
C SER A 183 -1.60 -21.10 26.70
N ILE A 184 -1.15 -19.86 26.76
CA ILE A 184 0.11 -19.47 27.37
C ILE A 184 -0.18 -18.73 28.67
N ASP A 185 0.67 -18.93 29.67
CA ASP A 185 0.68 -18.18 30.91
C ASP A 185 1.76 -17.10 30.84
N GLY A 186 1.43 -15.90 31.30
CA GLY A 186 2.39 -14.83 31.55
C GLY A 186 2.56 -14.61 33.04
N LYS A 187 3.82 -14.54 33.48
CA LYS A 187 4.19 -14.31 34.88
C LYS A 187 5.09 -13.10 35.00
N LEU A 188 4.76 -12.19 35.91
CA LEU A 188 5.62 -11.07 36.28
C LEU A 188 6.49 -11.49 37.48
N PRO A 189 7.82 -11.62 37.34
CA PRO A 189 8.69 -12.03 38.43
C PRO A 189 8.54 -11.12 39.66
N GLY A 190 8.31 -11.73 40.82
CA GLY A 190 8.06 -11.00 42.08
C GLY A 190 6.61 -10.62 42.34
N ALA A 191 5.67 -10.95 41.44
CA ALA A 191 4.23 -10.69 41.61
C ALA A 191 3.36 -11.89 41.16
N PRO A 192 3.40 -13.03 41.86
CA PRO A 192 2.73 -14.27 41.44
C PRO A 192 1.19 -14.19 41.41
N ASP A 193 0.59 -13.35 42.24
CA ASP A 193 -0.87 -13.13 42.25
C ASP A 193 -1.38 -12.39 40.99
N LYS A 194 -0.47 -12.02 40.08
CA LYS A 194 -0.76 -11.34 38.81
C LYS A 194 -0.54 -12.21 37.59
N ASP A 195 -0.45 -13.53 37.74
CA ASP A 195 -0.38 -14.45 36.59
C ASP A 195 -1.64 -14.29 35.72
N LYS A 196 -1.45 -14.14 34.40
CA LYS A 196 -2.54 -14.04 33.41
C LYS A 196 -2.37 -15.13 32.36
N SER A 197 -3.48 -15.57 31.77
CA SER A 197 -3.48 -16.57 30.70
C SER A 197 -4.03 -15.97 29.42
N LEU A 198 -3.50 -16.39 28.27
CA LEU A 198 -3.96 -16.01 26.94
C LEU A 198 -4.23 -17.24 26.10
N THR A 199 -5.44 -17.33 25.54
CA THR A 199 -5.81 -18.41 24.61
C THR A 199 -5.05 -18.28 23.30
N VAL A 200 -4.54 -19.41 22.80
CA VAL A 200 -3.78 -19.51 21.56
C VAL A 200 -4.42 -20.49 20.59
N PHE A 201 -4.66 -20.01 19.37
CA PHE A 201 -5.10 -20.84 18.24
C PHE A 201 -3.94 -21.06 17.26
N VAL A 202 -3.82 -22.26 16.71
CA VAL A 202 -2.82 -22.60 15.69
C VAL A 202 -3.51 -22.86 14.36
N VAL A 203 -3.12 -22.12 13.33
CA VAL A 203 -3.67 -22.25 11.99
C VAL A 203 -2.62 -22.80 11.02
N ASP A 204 -2.95 -23.87 10.30
CA ASP A 204 -2.15 -24.33 9.18
C ASP A 204 -2.50 -23.54 7.91
N TYR A 205 -1.82 -22.41 7.68
CA TYR A 205 -2.02 -21.63 6.46
C TYR A 205 -1.61 -22.40 5.18
N ALA A 206 -0.76 -23.42 5.28
CA ALA A 206 -0.36 -24.24 4.14
C ALA A 206 -1.38 -25.35 3.80
N LYS A 207 -2.37 -25.59 4.67
CA LYS A 207 -3.44 -26.56 4.42
C LYS A 207 -4.21 -26.24 3.13
N PRO A 208 -4.45 -27.25 2.26
CA PRO A 208 -5.35 -27.14 1.12
C PRO A 208 -6.74 -26.62 1.50
N ARG A 209 -7.21 -25.57 0.83
CA ARG A 209 -8.52 -24.98 1.09
C ARG A 209 -9.33 -24.83 -0.18
N ALA A 210 -10.61 -25.15 -0.09
CA ALA A 210 -11.53 -24.95 -1.20
C ALA A 210 -11.82 -23.47 -1.41
N VAL A 211 -12.08 -23.10 -2.67
CA VAL A 211 -12.68 -21.83 -3.04
C VAL A 211 -14.09 -22.04 -3.54
N ASP A 212 -14.95 -21.06 -3.26
CA ASP A 212 -16.26 -20.95 -3.90
C ASP A 212 -16.11 -20.18 -5.21
N VAL A 213 -16.78 -20.65 -6.25
CA VAL A 213 -16.76 -19.99 -7.55
C VAL A 213 -17.91 -19.01 -7.64
N VAL A 214 -17.58 -17.73 -7.70
CA VAL A 214 -18.55 -16.65 -7.97
C VAL A 214 -18.78 -16.54 -9.47
N ARG A 215 -17.71 -16.68 -10.27
CA ARG A 215 -17.76 -16.67 -11.73
C ARG A 215 -16.76 -17.65 -12.33
N ARG A 216 -17.24 -18.56 -13.19
CA ARG A 216 -16.41 -19.54 -13.91
C ARG A 216 -16.46 -19.30 -15.41
N ASN A 217 -15.31 -19.19 -16.06
CA ASN A 217 -15.23 -19.21 -17.52
C ASN A 217 -14.35 -20.36 -18.02
N ASP A 218 -13.09 -20.44 -17.58
CA ASP A 218 -12.15 -21.48 -18.00
C ASP A 218 -11.16 -21.80 -16.89
N LEU A 219 -11.27 -23.01 -16.32
CA LEU A 219 -10.35 -23.51 -15.28
C LEU A 219 -9.27 -24.44 -15.85
N SER A 220 -9.42 -24.89 -17.10
CA SER A 220 -8.42 -25.74 -17.75
C SER A 220 -7.18 -24.95 -18.16
N ASN A 221 -7.32 -23.62 -18.32
CA ASN A 221 -6.24 -22.70 -18.68
C ASN A 221 -6.09 -21.57 -17.64
N VAL A 222 -6.07 -21.92 -16.34
CA VAL A 222 -6.08 -20.94 -15.24
C VAL A 222 -4.94 -19.91 -15.35
N ASP A 223 -3.74 -20.31 -15.77
CA ASP A 223 -2.59 -19.41 -15.94
C ASP A 223 -2.79 -18.34 -17.05
N ASP A 224 -3.66 -18.64 -18.01
CA ASP A 224 -3.98 -17.75 -19.13
C ASP A 224 -5.16 -16.80 -18.82
N MET A 225 -5.84 -17.01 -17.71
CA MET A 225 -7.00 -16.23 -17.25
C MET A 225 -6.60 -15.13 -16.28
N GLN A 226 -7.50 -14.18 -16.07
CA GLN A 226 -7.43 -13.22 -14.97
C GLN A 226 -8.21 -13.81 -13.79
N ASN A 227 -7.52 -14.33 -12.79
CA ASN A 227 -8.19 -14.96 -11.66
C ASN A 227 -8.29 -13.94 -10.53
N VAL A 228 -9.49 -13.69 -10.03
CA VAL A 228 -9.74 -12.79 -8.92
C VAL A 228 -10.10 -13.62 -7.70
N ILE A 229 -9.51 -13.33 -6.55
CA ILE A 229 -9.88 -13.95 -5.26
C ILE A 229 -10.27 -12.88 -4.25
N PHE A 230 -11.43 -13.07 -3.62
CA PHE A 230 -11.87 -12.29 -2.46
C PHE A 230 -11.63 -13.07 -1.17
N LEU A 231 -11.03 -12.42 -0.18
CA LEU A 231 -10.74 -12.95 1.15
C LEU A 231 -11.34 -12.04 2.23
N PRO A 232 -11.92 -12.59 3.31
CA PRO A 232 -12.39 -11.79 4.43
C PRO A 232 -11.25 -11.52 5.43
N GLU A 233 -11.29 -10.37 6.10
CA GLU A 233 -10.47 -10.10 7.28
C GLU A 233 -11.29 -9.37 8.35
N GLY A 234 -11.19 -9.84 9.60
CA GLY A 234 -12.00 -9.30 10.70
C GLY A 234 -13.50 -9.64 10.60
N PHE A 235 -13.89 -10.58 9.76
CA PHE A 235 -15.24 -11.16 9.76
C PHE A 235 -15.27 -12.37 10.69
N HIS A 236 -16.13 -12.33 11.70
CA HIS A 236 -16.41 -13.51 12.53
C HIS A 236 -17.35 -14.47 11.78
N GLU A 237 -17.45 -15.74 12.18
CA GLU A 237 -18.28 -16.75 11.49
C GLU A 237 -19.73 -16.28 11.26
N ALA A 238 -20.29 -15.56 12.23
CA ALA A 238 -21.64 -14.97 12.14
C ALA A 238 -21.80 -13.92 11.02
N ASP A 239 -20.70 -13.33 10.52
CA ASP A 239 -20.68 -12.33 9.47
C ASP A 239 -20.47 -12.91 8.05
N LYS A 240 -20.37 -14.24 7.90
CA LYS A 240 -20.08 -14.90 6.60
C LYS A 240 -20.99 -14.44 5.48
N GLN A 241 -22.31 -14.45 5.69
CA GLN A 241 -23.28 -14.04 4.67
C GLN A 241 -23.09 -12.58 4.24
N ARG A 242 -22.61 -11.70 5.13
CA ARG A 242 -22.33 -10.30 4.81
C ARG A 242 -21.14 -10.18 3.87
N PHE A 243 -20.06 -10.92 4.14
CA PHE A 243 -18.91 -10.97 3.24
C PHE A 243 -19.32 -11.49 1.86
N GLU A 244 -20.04 -12.62 1.81
CA GLU A 244 -20.49 -13.24 0.58
C GLU A 244 -21.35 -12.30 -0.26
N ARG A 245 -22.34 -11.65 0.36
CA ARG A 245 -23.18 -10.63 -0.32
C ARG A 245 -22.36 -9.47 -0.84
N THR A 246 -21.34 -9.02 -0.10
CA THR A 246 -20.45 -7.93 -0.54
C THR A 246 -19.71 -8.33 -1.81
N VAL A 247 -19.16 -9.53 -1.84
CA VAL A 247 -18.47 -10.06 -3.03
C VAL A 247 -19.44 -10.16 -4.21
N ASP A 248 -20.63 -10.70 -4.01
CA ASP A 248 -21.60 -10.90 -5.09
C ASP A 248 -22.01 -9.58 -5.74
N VAL A 249 -22.28 -8.53 -4.93
CA VAL A 249 -22.62 -7.20 -5.46
C VAL A 249 -21.43 -6.54 -6.17
N VAL A 250 -20.23 -6.62 -5.60
CA VAL A 250 -19.01 -6.06 -6.23
C VAL A 250 -18.76 -6.70 -7.59
N VAL A 251 -18.89 -8.02 -7.68
CA VAL A 251 -18.69 -8.76 -8.93
C VAL A 251 -19.76 -8.42 -9.96
N ASP A 252 -21.02 -8.31 -9.54
CA ASP A 252 -22.11 -7.88 -10.42
C ASP A 252 -21.85 -6.48 -10.98
N GLU A 253 -21.60 -5.51 -10.10
CA GLU A 253 -21.32 -4.12 -10.48
C GLU A 253 -20.12 -4.04 -11.44
N MET A 254 -18.98 -4.61 -11.06
CA MET A 254 -17.73 -4.54 -11.83
C MET A 254 -17.87 -5.10 -13.27
N PHE A 255 -18.68 -6.15 -13.47
CA PHE A 255 -18.80 -6.80 -14.78
C PHE A 255 -20.06 -6.42 -15.57
N ASN A 256 -21.04 -5.75 -14.97
CA ASN A 256 -22.31 -5.44 -15.63
C ASN A 256 -22.61 -3.94 -15.73
N THR A 257 -21.86 -3.05 -15.07
CA THR A 257 -22.03 -1.61 -15.27
C THR A 257 -21.01 -1.01 -16.24
N ARG A 258 -21.50 -0.09 -17.09
CA ARG A 258 -20.67 0.65 -18.05
C ARG A 258 -19.51 1.40 -17.37
N ARG A 259 -19.72 1.81 -16.12
CA ARG A 259 -18.76 2.57 -15.32
C ARG A 259 -17.42 1.85 -15.13
N HIS A 260 -17.44 0.52 -15.11
CA HIS A 260 -16.26 -0.31 -14.91
C HIS A 260 -15.74 -0.95 -16.21
N GLU A 261 -16.20 -0.51 -17.38
CA GLU A 261 -15.62 -0.98 -18.64
C GLU A 261 -14.11 -0.65 -18.68
N PRO A 262 -13.27 -1.61 -19.12
CA PRO A 262 -13.62 -2.70 -20.02
C PRO A 262 -13.87 -4.06 -19.34
N TYR A 263 -14.02 -4.13 -18.00
CA TYR A 263 -14.18 -5.41 -17.32
C TYR A 263 -15.39 -6.18 -17.81
N GLY A 264 -16.54 -5.52 -17.98
CA GLY A 264 -17.76 -6.13 -18.49
C GLY A 264 -17.59 -6.76 -19.86
N ARG A 265 -16.91 -6.08 -20.79
CA ARG A 265 -16.58 -6.66 -22.10
C ARG A 265 -15.62 -7.84 -22.01
N LEU A 266 -14.68 -7.78 -21.07
CA LEU A 266 -13.61 -8.77 -20.90
C LEU A 266 -14.01 -9.95 -20.01
N LYS A 267 -15.23 -9.97 -19.45
CA LYS A 267 -15.69 -10.90 -18.42
C LYS A 267 -15.56 -12.40 -18.74
N ALA A 268 -15.38 -12.76 -20.01
CA ALA A 268 -15.10 -14.13 -20.46
C ALA A 268 -13.66 -14.59 -20.19
N ARG A 269 -12.76 -13.67 -19.79
CA ARG A 269 -11.35 -13.92 -19.45
C ARG A 269 -11.06 -13.82 -17.97
N PHE A 270 -12.10 -13.66 -17.15
CA PHE A 270 -11.98 -13.61 -15.70
C PHE A 270 -12.55 -14.85 -15.04
N ASN A 271 -11.84 -15.47 -14.12
CA ASN A 271 -12.48 -16.33 -13.12
C ASN A 271 -12.55 -15.54 -11.82
N VAL A 272 -13.62 -15.70 -11.05
CA VAL A 272 -13.79 -15.01 -9.77
C VAL A 272 -14.12 -16.02 -8.70
N PHE A 273 -13.36 -15.96 -7.63
CA PHE A 273 -13.43 -16.86 -6.50
C PHE A 273 -13.61 -16.06 -5.21
N ARG A 274 -14.14 -16.72 -4.19
CA ARG A 274 -14.07 -16.28 -2.81
C ARG A 274 -13.63 -17.43 -1.93
N SER A 275 -12.93 -17.13 -0.85
CA SER A 275 -12.56 -18.13 0.15
C SER A 275 -12.76 -17.52 1.53
N TYR A 276 -13.63 -18.14 2.32
CA TYR A 276 -14.00 -17.63 3.62
C TYR A 276 -13.23 -18.35 4.74
N ALA A 277 -12.48 -17.58 5.51
CA ALA A 277 -11.84 -18.02 6.75
C ALA A 277 -12.24 -17.06 7.87
N ALA A 278 -12.95 -17.58 8.87
CA ALA A 278 -13.44 -16.76 9.96
C ALA A 278 -12.29 -16.26 10.83
N SER A 279 -12.38 -14.98 11.22
CA SER A 279 -11.59 -14.43 12.31
C SER A 279 -12.19 -14.81 13.66
N ILE A 280 -11.34 -15.01 14.68
CA ILE A 280 -11.80 -15.21 16.06
C ILE A 280 -12.47 -13.93 16.58
N GLN A 281 -11.98 -12.78 16.14
CA GLN A 281 -12.50 -11.48 16.53
C GLN A 281 -12.86 -10.60 15.33
N THR A 282 -13.92 -9.82 15.52
CA THR A 282 -14.42 -8.87 14.54
C THR A 282 -13.54 -7.62 14.42
N ALA A 283 -13.37 -7.11 13.21
CA ALA A 283 -12.59 -5.91 12.85
C ALA A 283 -11.07 -6.00 13.12
N LEU A 284 -10.31 -5.03 12.61
CA LEU A 284 -8.83 -5.08 12.61
C LEU A 284 -8.23 -4.59 13.93
N THR A 285 -6.96 -4.95 14.13
CA THR A 285 -6.12 -4.40 15.20
C THR A 285 -5.86 -2.90 14.96
N PRO A 286 -6.22 -2.00 15.87
CA PRO A 286 -5.82 -0.59 15.78
C PRO A 286 -4.35 -0.45 16.19
N GLY A 287 -3.49 -0.03 15.26
CA GLY A 287 -2.07 0.19 15.53
C GLY A 287 -1.79 1.49 16.29
N PHE A 288 -2.61 2.52 16.12
CA PHE A 288 -2.44 3.80 16.80
C PHE A 288 -3.15 3.83 18.17
N ARG A 289 -2.67 4.70 19.07
CA ARG A 289 -3.43 5.10 20.26
C ARG A 289 -4.53 6.08 19.87
N VAL A 290 -5.58 6.16 20.68
CA VAL A 290 -6.68 7.09 20.47
C VAL A 290 -6.85 8.05 21.64
N THR A 291 -7.24 9.30 21.34
CA THR A 291 -7.62 10.27 22.37
C THR A 291 -8.89 9.82 23.06
N ASP A 292 -8.87 9.83 24.38
CA ASP A 292 -10.03 9.60 25.24
C ASP A 292 -10.65 10.89 25.80
N ASN A 293 -10.09 12.03 25.39
CA ASN A 293 -10.54 13.35 25.80
C ASN A 293 -11.36 14.04 24.69
N THR A 294 -12.51 14.61 25.07
CA THR A 294 -13.44 15.32 24.17
C THR A 294 -13.23 16.83 24.10
N MET A 295 -12.39 17.41 24.97
CA MET A 295 -12.47 18.84 25.32
C MET A 295 -12.45 19.81 24.14
N ILE A 296 -11.88 19.44 22.97
CA ILE A 296 -11.67 20.39 21.86
C ILE A 296 -12.18 19.89 20.52
N THR A 297 -12.20 18.58 20.27
CA THR A 297 -12.76 18.01 19.03
C THR A 297 -14.24 17.67 19.16
N GLY A 298 -14.78 17.61 20.39
CA GLY A 298 -16.12 17.10 20.67
C GLY A 298 -16.29 15.60 20.40
N VAL A 299 -15.21 14.90 20.01
CA VAL A 299 -15.21 13.51 19.55
C VAL A 299 -14.00 12.77 20.14
N THR A 300 -14.23 11.66 20.85
CA THR A 300 -13.18 10.73 21.27
C THR A 300 -12.83 9.74 20.16
N GLY A 301 -11.78 8.93 20.35
CA GLY A 301 -11.47 7.84 19.43
C GLY A 301 -10.73 8.28 18.18
N LEU A 302 -10.26 9.53 18.13
CA LEU A 302 -9.38 10.00 17.08
C LEU A 302 -7.95 9.47 17.32
N PRO A 303 -7.19 9.12 16.27
CA PRO A 303 -5.80 8.69 16.41
C PRO A 303 -4.92 9.73 17.14
N ILE A 304 -3.79 9.28 17.68
CA ILE A 304 -2.74 10.13 18.26
C ILE A 304 -1.45 10.02 17.40
N PRO A 305 -1.06 11.06 16.62
CA PRO A 305 -1.86 12.23 16.27
C PRO A 305 -2.97 11.93 15.28
N PHE A 306 -4.04 12.73 15.30
CA PHE A 306 -5.04 12.68 14.24
C PHE A 306 -4.60 13.59 13.10
N ASN A 307 -4.96 13.20 11.89
CA ASN A 307 -4.60 13.94 10.69
C ASN A 307 -5.63 15.06 10.46
N GLY A 308 -5.19 16.31 10.48
CA GLY A 308 -6.02 17.45 10.11
C GLY A 308 -5.98 18.64 11.08
N LYS A 309 -6.70 19.69 10.70
CA LYS A 309 -6.84 20.93 11.47
C LYS A 309 -7.89 20.80 12.56
N ILE A 310 -7.75 21.58 13.62
CA ILE A 310 -8.83 21.81 14.58
C ILE A 310 -9.95 22.59 13.89
N ALA A 311 -11.20 22.19 14.11
CA ALA A 311 -12.35 22.86 13.51
C ALA A 311 -12.50 24.30 14.05
N GLY A 312 -12.96 25.21 13.19
CA GLY A 312 -13.54 26.49 13.62
C GLY A 312 -12.77 27.78 13.32
N GLY A 313 -12.20 27.96 12.14
CA GLY A 313 -11.72 29.30 11.70
C GLY A 313 -10.31 29.67 12.16
N ASP A 314 -9.47 28.69 12.48
CA ASP A 314 -8.04 28.92 12.63
C ASP A 314 -7.45 29.57 11.36
N PRO A 315 -6.45 30.47 11.51
CA PRO A 315 -5.78 31.08 10.37
C PRO A 315 -5.29 30.03 9.35
N PRO A 316 -5.25 30.36 8.03
CA PRO A 316 -4.83 29.42 6.99
C PRO A 316 -3.47 28.76 7.25
N ASN A 317 -2.54 29.47 7.89
CA ASN A 317 -1.17 29.00 8.15
C ASN A 317 -1.01 28.19 9.44
N THR A 318 -2.08 27.96 10.20
CA THR A 318 -2.04 27.15 11.42
C THR A 318 -1.68 25.70 11.08
N TYR A 319 -0.78 25.11 11.88
CA TYR A 319 -0.41 23.71 11.73
C TYR A 319 -1.63 22.78 11.91
N THR A 320 -1.62 21.64 11.25
CA THR A 320 -2.45 20.50 11.65
C THR A 320 -1.94 19.87 12.95
N MET A 321 -2.73 19.00 13.59
CA MET A 321 -2.29 18.30 14.82
C MET A 321 -1.05 17.44 14.57
N ASP A 322 -1.05 16.64 13.50
CA ASP A 322 0.09 15.81 13.09
C ASP A 322 1.33 16.66 12.76
N GLN A 323 1.16 17.82 12.11
CA GLN A 323 2.25 18.76 11.84
C GLN A 323 2.87 19.31 13.14
N LEU A 324 2.07 19.66 14.13
CA LEU A 324 2.59 20.14 15.41
C LEU A 324 3.33 19.01 16.16
N VAL A 325 2.70 17.85 16.30
CA VAL A 325 3.29 16.69 17.01
C VAL A 325 4.60 16.24 16.37
N LYS A 326 4.69 16.21 15.04
CA LYS A 326 5.95 15.90 14.33
C LYS A 326 7.11 16.83 14.72
N ARG A 327 6.81 18.09 15.04
CA ARG A 327 7.83 19.11 15.38
C ARG A 327 8.16 19.13 16.86
N VAL A 328 7.15 19.12 17.72
CA VAL A 328 7.32 19.40 19.16
C VAL A 328 7.16 18.17 20.04
N GLY A 329 6.71 17.05 19.48
CA GLY A 329 6.39 15.83 20.21
C GLY A 329 4.98 15.83 20.82
N LEU A 330 4.71 14.82 21.63
CA LEU A 330 3.46 14.66 22.40
C LEU A 330 3.46 15.53 23.67
N PRO A 331 2.29 15.88 24.22
CA PRO A 331 2.20 16.59 25.49
C PRO A 331 2.86 15.81 26.64
N ILE A 332 3.42 16.55 27.60
CA ILE A 332 4.04 16.00 28.80
C ILE A 332 2.93 15.84 29.86
N PRO A 333 2.61 14.61 30.30
CA PRO A 333 1.58 14.39 31.33
C PRO A 333 1.90 15.14 32.62
N GLY A 334 0.93 15.89 33.15
CA GLY A 334 1.06 16.66 34.39
C GLY A 334 1.76 18.02 34.25
N ASP A 335 2.20 18.42 33.05
CA ASP A 335 2.90 19.70 32.86
C ASP A 335 1.94 20.89 32.95
N THR A 336 2.30 21.86 33.81
CA THR A 336 1.47 23.03 34.13
C THR A 336 1.85 24.29 33.34
N ARG A 337 2.90 24.26 32.51
CA ARG A 337 3.34 25.42 31.72
C ARG A 337 2.21 25.95 30.83
N ASP A 338 2.18 27.27 30.66
CA ASP A 338 1.25 27.93 29.74
C ASP A 338 1.76 27.88 28.29
N LYS A 339 0.92 28.36 27.36
CA LYS A 339 1.26 28.40 25.94
C LYS A 339 2.56 29.17 25.68
N GLN A 340 2.75 30.33 26.31
CA GLN A 340 3.90 31.18 26.02
C GLN A 340 5.21 30.52 26.48
N ALA A 341 5.19 29.85 27.63
CA ALA A 341 6.31 29.07 28.12
C ALA A 341 6.68 27.92 27.16
N PHE A 342 5.70 27.20 26.60
CA PHE A 342 5.96 26.17 25.60
C PHE A 342 6.48 26.75 24.28
N LEU A 343 5.91 27.85 23.77
CA LEU A 343 6.41 28.49 22.56
C LEU A 343 7.87 28.95 22.72
N ASN A 344 8.22 29.52 23.87
CA ASN A 344 9.59 29.91 24.17
C ASN A 344 10.53 28.70 24.21
N LEU A 345 10.10 27.60 24.83
CA LEU A 345 10.85 26.35 24.86
C LEU A 345 11.09 25.82 23.44
N TRP A 346 10.02 25.58 22.67
CA TRP A 346 10.10 25.01 21.33
C TRP A 346 10.92 25.85 20.37
N SER A 347 10.81 27.19 20.47
CA SER A 347 11.63 28.12 19.67
C SER A 347 13.12 28.00 19.96
N SER A 348 13.49 27.62 21.18
CA SER A 348 14.90 27.47 21.60
C SER A 348 15.49 26.10 21.25
N GLN A 349 14.65 25.09 20.96
CA GLN A 349 15.06 23.69 20.92
C GLN A 349 15.76 23.24 19.62
N SER A 350 16.07 24.15 18.70
CA SER A 350 16.62 23.80 17.37
C SER A 350 15.73 22.82 16.61
N LEU A 351 14.41 22.87 16.83
CA LEU A 351 13.44 22.05 16.11
C LEU A 351 13.49 22.37 14.62
N ASP A 352 13.31 21.36 13.78
CA ASP A 352 13.21 21.58 12.35
C ASP A 352 11.92 22.37 12.06
N ASP A 353 12.01 23.32 11.11
CA ASP A 353 10.90 24.10 10.51
C ASP A 353 9.76 24.60 11.44
N PHE A 354 10.03 24.78 12.73
CA PHE A 354 9.05 25.25 13.72
C PHE A 354 8.85 26.78 13.66
N THR A 355 7.59 27.20 13.59
CA THR A 355 7.16 28.60 13.54
C THR A 355 6.11 28.85 14.62
N PRO A 356 6.43 29.63 15.68
CA PRO A 356 5.52 29.85 16.81
C PRO A 356 4.15 30.45 16.42
N ALA A 357 4.14 31.33 15.42
CA ALA A 357 2.93 31.99 14.93
C ALA A 357 1.90 31.02 14.32
N ASN A 358 2.32 29.81 13.95
CA ASN A 358 1.44 28.78 13.38
C ASN A 358 0.74 27.94 14.45
N VAL A 359 0.93 28.25 15.75
CA VAL A 359 0.28 27.57 16.88
C VAL A 359 -0.86 28.45 17.43
N SER A 360 -2.09 28.17 17.01
CA SER A 360 -3.27 28.84 17.58
C SER A 360 -3.53 28.40 19.03
N ASP A 361 -4.32 29.17 19.78
CA ASP A 361 -4.70 28.78 21.15
C ASP A 361 -5.47 27.46 21.16
N ARG A 362 -6.34 27.25 20.18
CA ARG A 362 -7.10 26.00 20.04
C ARG A 362 -6.21 24.82 19.72
N LEU A 363 -5.25 24.98 18.81
CA LEU A 363 -4.30 23.94 18.50
C LEU A 363 -3.45 23.59 19.73
N PHE A 364 -2.97 24.58 20.47
CA PHE A 364 -2.19 24.35 21.69
C PHE A 364 -3.01 23.61 22.76
N LEU A 365 -4.24 24.06 23.02
CA LEU A 365 -5.12 23.39 23.98
C LEU A 365 -5.44 21.95 23.51
N ALA A 366 -5.64 21.75 22.20
CA ALA A 366 -5.91 20.43 21.62
C ALA A 366 -4.73 19.50 21.81
N TRP A 367 -3.51 20.00 21.53
CA TRP A 367 -2.26 19.28 21.73
C TRP A 367 -2.06 18.94 23.21
N ARG A 368 -2.37 19.86 24.13
CA ARG A 368 -2.24 19.62 25.57
C ARG A 368 -3.19 18.52 26.07
N ALA A 369 -4.38 18.42 25.49
CA ALA A 369 -5.35 17.38 25.79
C ALA A 369 -5.10 16.08 24.98
N HIS A 370 -4.04 16.04 24.18
CA HIS A 370 -3.78 14.99 23.21
C HIS A 370 -3.04 13.78 23.79
N SER A 371 -3.70 13.12 24.75
CA SER A 371 -3.18 11.96 25.47
C SER A 371 -4.21 10.82 25.46
N SER A 372 -3.81 9.66 25.98
CA SER A 372 -4.70 8.53 26.24
C SER A 372 -4.32 7.90 27.56
N THR A 373 -5.31 7.52 28.36
CA THR A 373 -5.12 6.75 29.60
C THR A 373 -5.15 5.24 29.37
N GLY A 374 -5.32 4.79 28.12
CA GLY A 374 -5.32 3.37 27.73
C GLY A 374 -4.65 3.10 26.39
N ILE A 375 -4.54 1.81 26.04
CA ILE A 375 -4.15 1.34 24.72
C ILE A 375 -5.19 0.32 24.27
N LEU A 376 -5.73 0.50 23.07
CA LEU A 376 -6.71 -0.41 22.50
C LEU A 376 -6.15 -1.83 22.41
N ALA A 377 -6.95 -2.80 22.83
CA ALA A 377 -6.66 -4.21 22.66
C ALA A 377 -6.47 -4.55 21.16
N ALA A 378 -5.43 -5.33 20.87
CA ALA A 378 -5.21 -5.96 19.59
C ALA A 378 -6.27 -7.04 19.33
N ARG A 379 -6.62 -7.23 18.05
CA ARG A 379 -7.67 -8.15 17.61
C ARG A 379 -7.06 -9.44 17.07
N ASP A 380 -7.65 -10.57 17.44
CA ASP A 380 -7.28 -11.86 16.86
C ASP A 380 -8.03 -12.12 15.56
N THR A 381 -7.50 -11.58 14.47
CA THR A 381 -8.03 -11.80 13.12
C THR A 381 -7.31 -12.93 12.39
N PHE A 382 -7.96 -13.49 11.37
CA PHE A 382 -7.45 -14.67 10.67
C PHE A 382 -6.12 -14.40 9.97
N PHE A 383 -5.98 -13.30 9.22
CA PHE A 383 -4.72 -12.96 8.55
C PHE A 383 -3.83 -12.00 9.35
N GLY A 384 -4.30 -11.46 10.48
CA GLY A 384 -3.50 -10.60 11.35
C GLY A 384 -3.18 -9.25 10.72
N PHE A 385 -4.19 -8.53 10.24
CA PHE A 385 -4.05 -7.18 9.71
C PHE A 385 -4.19 -6.13 10.82
N GLN A 386 -3.54 -4.99 10.63
CA GLN A 386 -3.67 -3.82 11.48
C GLN A 386 -4.02 -2.56 10.69
N LEU A 387 -4.75 -1.67 11.36
CA LEU A 387 -5.11 -0.34 10.89
C LEU A 387 -4.15 0.71 11.45
N GLY A 388 -3.53 1.48 10.56
CA GLY A 388 -2.42 2.36 10.89
C GLY A 388 -1.20 1.55 11.35
N ARG A 389 -0.42 2.14 12.26
CA ARG A 389 0.76 1.51 12.87
C ARG A 389 0.97 1.97 14.29
N ARG A 390 1.67 1.15 15.06
CA ARG A 390 2.18 1.55 16.38
C ARG A 390 3.37 2.47 16.19
N TRP A 391 3.54 3.41 17.10
CA TRP A 391 4.72 4.29 17.15
C TRP A 391 6.03 3.52 17.19
N ALA A 392 5.98 2.37 17.86
CA ALA A 392 7.12 1.48 18.02
C ALA A 392 7.51 0.70 16.74
N GLU A 393 6.66 0.70 15.71
CA GLU A 393 6.88 -0.01 14.43
C GLU A 393 7.62 0.90 13.44
N ARG A 394 8.89 1.14 13.75
CA ARG A 394 9.78 1.95 12.91
C ARG A 394 10.52 1.08 11.91
N TYR A 395 10.67 1.59 10.69
CA TYR A 395 11.61 1.06 9.72
C TYR A 395 12.98 1.70 9.92
N SER A 396 14.03 0.98 9.53
CA SER A 396 15.35 1.59 9.42
C SER A 396 15.41 2.52 8.21
N ASP A 397 16.40 3.39 8.26
CA ASP A 397 16.69 4.42 7.28
C ASP A 397 18.18 4.43 6.97
N THR A 398 18.60 5.10 5.89
CA THR A 398 20.01 5.33 5.55
C THR A 398 20.57 6.64 6.14
N ASP A 399 19.73 7.42 6.80
CA ASP A 399 20.04 8.79 7.24
C ASP A 399 20.49 8.84 8.71
N GLY A 400 21.45 7.99 9.09
CA GLY A 400 22.14 8.14 10.38
C GLY A 400 22.90 9.47 10.43
N VAL A 401 22.85 10.17 11.56
CA VAL A 401 23.55 11.46 11.72
C VAL A 401 24.45 11.44 12.94
N GLU A 402 25.62 12.04 12.87
CA GLU A 402 26.49 12.13 14.04
C GLU A 402 25.87 12.98 15.16
N PRO A 403 26.04 12.59 16.43
CA PRO A 403 25.54 13.36 17.55
C PRO A 403 26.39 14.63 17.72
N PRO A 404 25.80 15.72 18.24
CA PRO A 404 26.56 16.92 18.56
C PRO A 404 27.49 16.68 19.75
N GLY A 405 28.60 17.42 19.79
CA GLY A 405 29.55 17.39 20.90
C GLY A 405 28.98 17.98 22.17
N ALA A 406 28.10 18.98 22.04
CA ALA A 406 27.39 19.64 23.14
C ALA A 406 25.94 19.94 22.77
N ASP A 407 25.09 20.20 23.77
CA ASP A 407 23.74 20.74 23.54
C ASP A 407 23.79 22.26 23.33
N ASP A 408 24.56 22.69 22.34
CA ASP A 408 24.82 24.09 22.00
C ASP A 408 24.23 24.39 20.60
N PRO A 409 23.33 25.38 20.45
CA PRO A 409 22.79 25.80 19.16
C PRO A 409 23.83 26.19 18.12
N SER A 410 25.06 26.52 18.52
CA SER A 410 26.18 26.80 17.61
C SER A 410 26.83 25.54 17.02
N ASP A 411 26.58 24.35 17.60
CA ASP A 411 27.06 23.08 17.04
C ASP A 411 26.26 22.75 15.76
N PRO A 412 26.91 22.70 14.57
CA PRO A 412 26.22 22.44 13.32
C PRO A 412 25.56 21.05 13.25
N LYS A 413 25.95 20.11 14.12
CA LYS A 413 25.36 18.76 14.19
C LYS A 413 24.08 18.70 15.02
N LEU A 414 23.84 19.68 15.90
CA LEU A 414 22.70 19.63 16.84
C LEU A 414 21.36 19.61 16.11
N LYS A 415 21.14 20.55 15.17
CA LYS A 415 19.86 20.64 14.45
C LYS A 415 19.56 19.39 13.60
N PRO A 416 20.50 18.86 12.78
CA PRO A 416 20.32 17.59 12.09
C PRO A 416 20.02 16.42 13.03
N PHE A 417 20.74 16.33 14.16
CA PHE A 417 20.51 15.29 15.16
C PHE A 417 19.14 15.39 15.83
N VAL A 418 18.73 16.59 16.25
CA VAL A 418 17.39 16.84 16.81
C VAL A 418 16.31 16.46 15.80
N LYS A 419 16.43 16.92 14.55
CA LYS A 419 15.52 16.53 13.46
C LYS A 419 15.44 15.01 13.32
N ARG A 420 16.58 14.31 13.36
CA ARG A 420 16.64 12.85 13.24
C ARG A 420 15.89 12.17 14.38
N VAL A 421 16.22 12.45 15.64
CA VAL A 421 15.56 11.77 16.77
C VAL A 421 14.07 12.14 16.90
N TYR A 422 13.67 13.37 16.53
CA TYR A 422 12.25 13.77 16.48
C TYR A 422 11.46 13.11 15.35
N SER A 423 12.12 12.55 14.33
CA SER A 423 11.42 11.75 13.30
C SER A 423 10.69 10.54 13.87
N PHE A 424 10.95 10.15 15.13
CA PHE A 424 10.08 9.23 15.88
C PHE A 424 8.60 9.67 15.87
N TYR A 425 8.34 10.98 15.98
CA TYR A 425 7.01 11.58 15.92
C TYR A 425 6.46 11.74 14.49
N ASP A 426 7.19 11.29 13.47
CA ASP A 426 6.70 11.21 12.10
C ASP A 426 5.83 9.96 11.94
N THR A 427 4.52 10.10 12.18
CA THR A 427 3.57 9.00 12.09
C THR A 427 3.09 8.80 10.65
N VAL A 428 2.98 7.55 10.21
CA VAL A 428 2.34 7.20 8.94
C VAL A 428 0.83 7.43 9.00
N ALA A 429 0.15 7.41 7.84
CA ALA A 429 -1.30 7.58 7.84
C ALA A 429 -1.98 6.50 8.68
N THR A 430 -2.79 6.95 9.64
CA THR A 430 -3.48 6.14 10.65
C THR A 430 -4.63 5.30 10.06
N ARG A 431 -4.92 5.47 8.76
CA ARG A 431 -6.03 4.81 8.07
C ARG A 431 -5.59 3.91 6.92
N PHE A 432 -4.29 3.61 6.80
CA PHE A 432 -3.82 2.55 5.91
C PHE A 432 -3.79 1.22 6.64
N VAL A 433 -4.00 0.14 5.90
CA VAL A 433 -3.96 -1.22 6.43
C VAL A 433 -2.64 -1.89 6.07
N THR A 434 -2.04 -2.60 7.02
CA THR A 434 -0.82 -3.38 6.83
C THR A 434 -0.91 -4.73 7.52
N LEU A 435 -0.02 -5.65 7.17
CA LEU A 435 0.18 -6.86 7.97
C LEU A 435 0.76 -6.48 9.34
N ASP A 436 0.15 -6.94 10.43
CA ASP A 436 0.60 -6.64 11.79
C ASP A 436 1.98 -7.31 12.04
N PRO A 437 3.06 -6.56 12.32
CA PRO A 437 4.38 -7.13 12.61
C PRO A 437 4.41 -8.08 13.82
N ARG A 438 3.39 -8.02 14.69
CA ARG A 438 3.21 -8.99 15.78
C ARG A 438 2.60 -10.30 15.30
N ARG A 439 1.90 -10.32 14.17
CA ARG A 439 1.33 -11.53 13.56
C ARG A 439 2.19 -12.08 12.44
N HIS A 440 3.09 -11.26 11.89
CA HIS A 440 3.98 -11.59 10.78
C HIS A 440 5.44 -11.39 11.21
N PRO A 441 6.22 -12.47 11.39
CA PRO A 441 7.57 -12.37 11.91
C PRO A 441 8.51 -11.71 10.89
N PRO A 442 9.52 -10.95 11.35
CA PRO A 442 10.45 -10.25 10.46
C PRO A 442 11.25 -11.18 9.53
N GLU A 443 11.34 -12.47 9.83
CA GLU A 443 11.91 -13.54 8.99
C GLU A 443 11.05 -13.86 7.75
N ARG A 444 9.77 -13.47 7.76
CA ARG A 444 8.79 -13.71 6.67
C ARG A 444 8.24 -12.43 6.04
N TYR A 445 8.39 -11.29 6.72
CA TYR A 445 7.79 -10.04 6.30
C TYR A 445 8.73 -8.85 6.52
N ALA A 446 9.17 -8.23 5.42
CA ALA A 446 9.99 -7.02 5.47
C ALA A 446 9.17 -5.74 5.68
N GLY A 447 8.10 -5.61 4.91
CA GLY A 447 7.27 -4.41 4.84
C GLY A 447 6.42 -4.42 3.57
N SER A 448 5.51 -3.45 3.44
CA SER A 448 4.57 -3.38 2.32
C SER A 448 5.22 -3.07 0.97
N SER A 449 6.44 -2.53 0.97
CA SER A 449 7.23 -2.16 -0.21
C SER A 449 8.12 -3.29 -0.75
N ALA A 450 8.22 -4.42 -0.03
CA ALA A 450 8.96 -5.59 -0.47
C ALA A 450 8.00 -6.69 -0.96
N GLU A 451 8.48 -7.57 -1.83
CA GLU A 451 7.76 -8.80 -2.14
C GLU A 451 7.89 -9.78 -0.98
N ASN A 452 6.77 -10.26 -0.46
CA ASN A 452 6.69 -11.19 0.67
C ASN A 452 5.87 -12.42 0.27
N PRO A 453 6.35 -13.25 -0.67
CA PRO A 453 5.66 -14.46 -1.12
C PRO A 453 5.45 -15.50 -0.01
N HIS A 454 6.12 -15.39 1.14
CA HIS A 454 6.09 -16.38 2.21
C HIS A 454 5.40 -15.91 3.50
N THR A 455 4.53 -14.91 3.41
CA THR A 455 3.64 -14.53 4.53
C THR A 455 2.55 -15.58 4.74
N SER A 456 1.97 -15.64 5.94
CA SER A 456 0.85 -16.54 6.25
C SER A 456 -0.33 -16.38 5.28
N LEU A 457 -0.62 -15.14 4.85
CA LEU A 457 -1.66 -14.88 3.84
C LEU A 457 -1.26 -15.46 2.47
N MET A 458 -0.01 -15.31 2.04
CA MET A 458 0.43 -15.87 0.77
C MET A 458 0.51 -17.41 0.81
N ASP A 459 0.84 -17.99 1.94
CA ASP A 459 0.79 -19.44 2.15
C ASP A 459 -0.66 -19.95 2.07
N TYR A 460 -1.63 -19.23 2.63
CA TYR A 460 -3.06 -19.50 2.45
C TYR A 460 -3.47 -19.45 0.97
N VAL A 461 -3.14 -18.35 0.29
CA VAL A 461 -3.50 -18.13 -1.11
C VAL A 461 -2.90 -19.21 -2.00
N ARG A 462 -1.62 -19.56 -1.80
CA ARG A 462 -0.90 -20.58 -2.56
C ARG A 462 -1.61 -21.94 -2.52
N ASN A 463 -2.24 -22.27 -1.39
CA ASN A 463 -2.86 -23.56 -1.15
C ASN A 463 -4.37 -23.59 -1.45
N LEU A 464 -4.90 -22.55 -2.11
CA LEU A 464 -6.26 -22.54 -2.62
C LEU A 464 -6.46 -23.53 -3.77
N ARG A 465 -7.59 -24.24 -3.72
CA ARG A 465 -8.00 -25.27 -4.67
C ARG A 465 -9.43 -25.08 -5.12
N HIS A 466 -9.67 -25.34 -6.39
CA HIS A 466 -11.01 -25.58 -6.90
C HIS A 466 -11.20 -27.08 -7.13
N ALA A 467 -12.09 -27.70 -6.36
CA ALA A 467 -12.12 -29.15 -6.18
C ALA A 467 -10.70 -29.66 -5.79
N THR A 468 -10.10 -30.55 -6.58
CA THR A 468 -8.76 -31.09 -6.32
C THR A 468 -7.64 -30.28 -6.97
N THR A 469 -7.96 -29.42 -7.94
CA THR A 469 -6.99 -28.64 -8.72
C THR A 469 -6.46 -27.46 -7.90
N ALA A 470 -5.14 -27.40 -7.71
CA ALA A 470 -4.48 -26.24 -7.13
C ALA A 470 -4.53 -25.05 -8.10
N ILE A 471 -5.05 -23.92 -7.63
CA ILE A 471 -5.14 -22.69 -8.41
C ILE A 471 -4.41 -21.52 -7.75
N GLY A 472 -4.01 -21.66 -6.47
CA GLY A 472 -3.39 -20.62 -5.66
C GLY A 472 -2.14 -19.96 -6.23
N ASN A 473 -1.33 -20.72 -6.98
CA ASN A 473 -0.04 -20.24 -7.50
C ASN A 473 -0.19 -19.06 -8.48
N VAL A 474 -1.34 -18.84 -9.11
CA VAL A 474 -1.51 -17.75 -10.09
C VAL A 474 -1.42 -16.35 -9.48
N TRP A 475 -1.63 -16.23 -8.18
CA TRP A 475 -1.62 -14.95 -7.44
C TRP A 475 -0.31 -14.65 -6.72
N VAL A 476 0.47 -15.67 -6.39
CA VAL A 476 1.70 -15.53 -5.61
C VAL A 476 2.77 -14.80 -6.44
N PRO A 477 3.40 -13.72 -5.92
CA PRO A 477 4.48 -13.03 -6.62
C PRO A 477 5.65 -13.95 -6.97
N GLU A 478 6.21 -13.76 -8.17
CA GLU A 478 7.39 -14.45 -8.69
C GLU A 478 8.18 -13.48 -9.58
N ASP A 479 9.41 -13.85 -9.93
CA ASP A 479 10.32 -13.12 -10.84
C ASP A 479 9.86 -13.11 -12.32
N LYS A 480 8.68 -13.65 -12.59
CA LYS A 480 8.07 -13.70 -13.91
C LYS A 480 6.68 -13.10 -13.89
N PHE A 481 6.28 -12.63 -15.06
CA PHE A 481 4.96 -12.06 -15.24
C PHE A 481 3.85 -13.09 -14.97
N LYS A 482 2.88 -12.74 -14.12
CA LYS A 482 1.65 -13.53 -13.86
C LYS A 482 0.38 -12.72 -14.07
N ARG A 483 -0.54 -13.28 -14.86
CA ARG A 483 -1.83 -12.66 -15.21
C ARG A 483 -2.71 -12.29 -14.03
N SER A 484 -2.62 -13.04 -12.93
CA SER A 484 -3.46 -12.81 -11.75
C SER A 484 -2.73 -12.14 -10.60
N ARG A 485 -1.45 -11.75 -10.76
CA ARG A 485 -0.71 -11.00 -9.74
C ARG A 485 -1.43 -9.67 -9.50
N GLY A 486 -1.71 -9.34 -8.24
CA GLY A 486 -2.44 -8.13 -7.86
C GLY A 486 -3.97 -8.28 -7.81
N LEU A 487 -4.52 -9.39 -8.32
CA LEU A 487 -5.97 -9.65 -8.31
C LEU A 487 -6.44 -10.38 -7.04
N ILE A 488 -5.90 -9.98 -5.89
CA ILE A 488 -6.33 -10.42 -4.55
C ILE A 488 -7.02 -9.24 -3.87
N THR A 489 -8.28 -9.39 -3.50
CA THR A 489 -9.00 -8.42 -2.69
C THR A 489 -9.22 -8.96 -1.28
N VAL A 490 -8.69 -8.27 -0.28
CA VAL A 490 -9.04 -8.52 1.13
C VAL A 490 -10.12 -7.53 1.53
N VAL A 491 -11.34 -8.02 1.76
CA VAL A 491 -12.41 -7.20 2.34
C VAL A 491 -12.25 -7.26 3.85
N ALA A 492 -11.94 -6.12 4.45
CA ALA A 492 -11.76 -5.98 5.89
C ALA A 492 -13.00 -5.35 6.52
N PHE A 493 -13.49 -5.98 7.60
CA PHE A 493 -14.69 -5.55 8.30
C PHE A 493 -14.41 -4.40 9.26
N ASP A 494 -13.98 -3.28 8.71
CA ASP A 494 -13.46 -2.13 9.45
C ASP A 494 -13.46 -0.88 8.55
N PRO A 495 -13.80 0.32 9.05
CA PRO A 495 -13.63 1.56 8.32
C PRO A 495 -12.16 2.04 8.23
N PHE A 496 -11.64 2.14 7.00
CA PHE A 496 -10.33 2.72 6.70
C PHE A 496 -10.28 3.36 5.31
N HIS A 497 -9.12 3.88 4.90
CA HIS A 497 -8.93 4.36 3.53
C HIS A 497 -8.91 3.16 2.58
N GLY A 498 -10.05 2.89 1.95
CA GLY A 498 -10.18 1.83 0.94
C GLY A 498 -9.13 2.00 -0.16
N GLY A 499 -8.73 0.88 -0.76
CA GLY A 499 -7.72 0.90 -1.82
C GLY A 499 -6.28 0.90 -1.31
N THR A 500 -6.05 0.33 -0.13
CA THR A 500 -4.66 0.19 0.35
C THR A 500 -4.00 -1.01 -0.32
N ASN A 501 -2.99 -0.75 -1.16
CA ASN A 501 -2.15 -1.79 -1.75
C ASN A 501 -1.08 -2.28 -0.78
N ILE A 502 -0.96 -3.60 -0.64
CA ILE A 502 0.01 -4.27 0.22
C ILE A 502 0.82 -5.26 -0.62
N ASN A 503 2.06 -5.51 -0.21
CA ASN A 503 2.95 -6.52 -0.81
C ASN A 503 3.26 -6.21 -2.29
N VAL A 504 3.72 -4.99 -2.59
CA VAL A 504 4.06 -4.52 -3.96
C VAL A 504 2.89 -4.74 -4.93
N GLN A 505 1.74 -4.12 -4.61
CA GLN A 505 0.51 -4.16 -5.41
C GLN A 505 -0.02 -5.58 -5.66
N THR A 506 0.29 -6.54 -4.77
CA THR A 506 -0.23 -7.91 -4.89
C THR A 506 -1.59 -8.07 -4.23
N ILE A 507 -1.87 -7.27 -3.19
CA ILE A 507 -3.10 -7.35 -2.40
C ILE A 507 -3.74 -5.96 -2.34
N ALA A 508 -5.02 -5.89 -2.69
CA ALA A 508 -5.87 -4.72 -2.49
C ALA A 508 -6.73 -4.89 -1.24
N ALA A 509 -6.48 -4.10 -0.20
CA ALA A 509 -7.33 -4.08 0.99
C ALA A 509 -8.51 -3.11 0.81
N GLN A 510 -9.72 -3.59 1.11
CA GLN A 510 -10.98 -2.88 0.94
C GLN A 510 -11.75 -2.76 2.23
N THR A 511 -12.33 -1.58 2.43
CA THR A 511 -13.07 -1.22 3.63
C THR A 511 -14.56 -1.51 3.46
N THR A 512 -15.25 -1.87 4.53
CA THR A 512 -16.72 -1.95 4.54
C THR A 512 -17.41 -0.66 5.01
N GLY A 513 -16.64 0.37 5.38
CA GLY A 513 -17.18 1.65 5.85
C GLY A 513 -16.20 2.81 5.72
N SER A 514 -16.62 4.02 6.12
CA SER A 514 -15.83 5.25 5.95
C SER A 514 -15.62 6.06 7.24
N ASP A 515 -16.04 5.51 8.40
CA ASP A 515 -15.93 6.17 9.70
C ASP A 515 -14.47 6.52 10.07
N LYS A 516 -14.26 7.78 10.49
CA LYS A 516 -12.93 8.33 10.81
C LYS A 516 -12.55 8.28 12.28
N SER A 517 -13.45 7.90 13.19
CA SER A 517 -13.17 7.68 14.62
C SER A 517 -13.28 6.20 14.96
N ILE A 518 -12.50 5.75 15.95
CA ILE A 518 -12.61 4.41 16.53
C ILE A 518 -13.46 4.52 17.80
N ARG A 519 -14.57 3.79 17.84
CA ARG A 519 -15.34 3.64 19.08
C ARG A 519 -14.63 2.66 20.01
N TYR A 520 -14.64 2.96 21.31
CA TYR A 520 -13.97 2.17 22.33
C TYR A 520 -14.75 2.24 23.64
N GLU A 521 -14.41 1.33 24.54
CA GLU A 521 -14.90 1.29 25.91
C GLU A 521 -13.76 0.88 26.85
N TYR A 522 -13.80 1.37 28.08
CA TYR A 522 -12.96 0.87 29.15
C TYR A 522 -13.65 -0.34 29.80
N THR A 523 -12.86 -1.29 30.28
CA THR A 523 -13.43 -2.44 31.00
C THR A 523 -14.23 -1.97 32.22
N THR A 524 -15.35 -2.64 32.48
CA THR A 524 -16.13 -2.50 33.72
C THR A 524 -15.92 -3.68 34.65
N ASP A 525 -15.10 -4.64 34.26
CA ASP A 525 -14.75 -5.81 35.05
C ASP A 525 -13.85 -5.38 36.24
N PRO A 526 -14.29 -5.57 37.50
CA PRO A 526 -13.51 -5.18 38.67
C PRO A 526 -12.21 -5.99 38.86
N ASP A 527 -12.06 -7.14 38.18
CA ASP A 527 -10.87 -7.98 38.24
C ASP A 527 -9.78 -7.57 37.22
N LEU A 528 -10.12 -6.63 36.33
CA LEU A 528 -9.22 -6.07 35.33
C LEU A 528 -8.80 -4.64 35.70
N ASP A 529 -7.66 -4.18 35.14
CA ASP A 529 -7.25 -2.79 35.34
C ASP A 529 -8.25 -1.84 34.67
N PRO A 530 -8.69 -0.74 35.30
CA PRO A 530 -9.61 0.20 34.67
C PRO A 530 -9.02 0.89 33.43
N ALA A 531 -7.71 0.81 33.20
CA ALA A 531 -7.06 1.29 31.99
C ALA A 531 -7.14 0.31 30.80
N VAL A 532 -7.68 -0.89 30.98
CA VAL A 532 -7.94 -1.83 29.89
C VAL A 532 -8.99 -1.24 28.96
N MET A 533 -8.62 -1.09 27.69
CA MET A 533 -9.40 -0.40 26.68
C MET A 533 -9.71 -1.36 25.52
N HIS A 534 -10.99 -1.59 25.25
CA HIS A 534 -11.45 -2.44 24.15
C HIS A 534 -12.10 -1.61 23.06
N ARG A 535 -12.12 -2.20 21.86
CA ARG A 535 -12.81 -1.59 20.74
C ARG A 535 -14.30 -1.91 20.80
N ALA A 536 -15.13 -0.86 20.73
CA ALA A 536 -16.56 -1.00 20.58
C ALA A 536 -16.89 -1.07 19.08
N ILE A 537 -17.27 -2.25 18.58
CA ILE A 537 -17.60 -2.41 17.16
C ILE A 537 -18.99 -1.81 16.90
N PRO A 538 -19.14 -0.81 16.00
CA PRO A 538 -20.45 -0.27 15.67
C PRO A 538 -21.41 -1.38 15.20
N GLY A 539 -22.69 -1.24 15.55
CA GLY A 539 -23.75 -2.00 14.91
C GLY A 539 -23.72 -1.83 13.38
N THR A 540 -24.30 -2.78 12.67
CA THR A 540 -24.04 -3.20 11.28
C THR A 540 -24.49 -2.22 10.17
N SER A 541 -24.35 -0.91 10.35
CA SER A 541 -24.91 0.09 9.44
C SER A 541 -24.08 0.29 8.16
N ILE A 542 -24.59 -0.35 7.10
CA ILE A 542 -24.57 -0.04 5.66
C ILE A 542 -23.19 0.02 4.98
N ILE A 543 -22.78 -1.13 4.46
CA ILE A 543 -21.74 -1.23 3.41
C ILE A 543 -22.22 -0.43 2.19
N ASP A 544 -21.44 0.55 1.77
CA ASP A 544 -21.63 1.21 0.48
C ASP A 544 -21.06 0.32 -0.63
N PHE A 545 -21.90 -0.60 -1.13
CA PHE A 545 -21.46 -1.57 -2.14
C PHE A 545 -20.96 -0.91 -3.42
N THR A 546 -21.53 0.22 -3.83
CA THR A 546 -21.09 0.96 -5.02
C THR A 546 -19.68 1.51 -4.80
N GLN A 547 -19.42 2.13 -3.65
CA GLN A 547 -18.08 2.61 -3.31
C GLN A 547 -17.06 1.47 -3.25
N VAL A 548 -17.43 0.31 -2.69
CA VAL A 548 -16.54 -0.87 -2.64
C VAL A 548 -16.26 -1.36 -4.07
N ALA A 549 -17.26 -1.46 -4.93
CA ALA A 549 -17.07 -1.87 -6.33
C ALA A 549 -16.19 -0.89 -7.12
N ASP A 550 -16.40 0.42 -6.93
CA ASP A 550 -15.57 1.48 -7.50
C ASP A 550 -14.11 1.39 -7.09
N THR A 551 -13.88 1.14 -5.80
CA THR A 551 -12.53 1.02 -5.25
C THR A 551 -11.89 -0.29 -5.71
N VAL A 552 -12.58 -1.43 -5.69
CA VAL A 552 -12.05 -2.70 -6.21
C VAL A 552 -11.67 -2.59 -7.69
N ALA A 553 -12.53 -1.98 -8.51
CA ALA A 553 -12.24 -1.77 -9.92
C ALA A 553 -10.99 -0.90 -10.12
N HIS A 554 -10.84 0.17 -9.33
CA HIS A 554 -9.66 1.04 -9.32
C HIS A 554 -8.40 0.24 -8.94
N GLU A 555 -8.43 -0.51 -7.83
CA GLU A 555 -7.26 -1.25 -7.35
C GLU A 555 -6.80 -2.34 -8.32
N PHE A 556 -7.73 -3.06 -8.95
CA PHE A 556 -7.38 -4.00 -10.01
C PHE A 556 -6.75 -3.29 -11.21
N GLY A 557 -7.02 -2.00 -11.42
CA GLY A 557 -6.29 -1.15 -12.36
C GLY A 557 -4.77 -1.21 -12.17
N HIS A 558 -4.30 -1.23 -10.93
CA HIS A 558 -2.86 -1.35 -10.64
C HIS A 558 -2.26 -2.68 -11.08
N SER A 559 -3.03 -3.78 -11.06
CA SER A 559 -2.58 -5.08 -11.59
C SER A 559 -2.33 -5.04 -13.12
N PHE A 560 -2.89 -4.04 -13.80
CA PHE A 560 -2.65 -3.75 -15.21
C PHE A 560 -1.59 -2.66 -15.41
N ASN A 561 -0.76 -2.40 -14.38
CA ASN A 561 0.30 -1.40 -14.32
C ASN A 561 -0.19 0.05 -14.52
N LEU A 562 -1.41 0.34 -14.06
CA LEU A 562 -1.92 1.71 -13.98
C LEU A 562 -1.49 2.34 -12.65
N GLY A 563 -1.05 3.59 -12.67
CA GLY A 563 -0.70 4.38 -11.50
C GLY A 563 -1.83 5.33 -11.10
N ASP A 564 -1.79 5.77 -9.85
CA ASP A 564 -2.68 6.78 -9.28
C ASP A 564 -2.57 8.09 -10.05
N GLU A 565 -3.66 8.51 -10.67
CA GLU A 565 -3.73 9.79 -11.40
C GLU A 565 -4.19 10.93 -10.51
N TYR A 566 -4.63 10.72 -9.26
CA TYR A 566 -5.12 11.78 -8.40
C TYR A 566 -4.02 12.66 -7.78
N GLU A 567 -4.44 13.79 -7.25
CA GLU A 567 -3.61 14.76 -6.52
C GLU A 567 -4.06 14.74 -5.05
N GLU A 568 -3.13 14.51 -4.12
CA GLU A 568 -3.47 14.47 -2.69
C GLU A 568 -3.71 15.89 -2.16
N ALA A 569 -4.84 16.09 -1.49
CA ALA A 569 -5.14 17.36 -0.83
C ALA A 569 -4.04 17.71 0.18
N GLY A 570 -3.53 18.95 0.11
CA GLY A 570 -2.47 19.44 0.98
C GLY A 570 -1.05 19.19 0.45
N LYS A 571 -0.86 18.42 -0.62
CA LYS A 571 0.39 18.44 -1.39
C LYS A 571 0.45 19.74 -2.20
N THR A 572 1.64 20.33 -2.24
CA THR A 572 1.92 21.56 -2.97
C THR A 572 3.14 21.36 -3.85
N ASN A 573 3.18 22.09 -4.96
CA ASN A 573 4.28 22.08 -5.93
C ASN A 573 4.51 20.71 -6.59
N ASP A 574 5.69 20.59 -7.20
CA ASP A 574 6.10 19.39 -7.90
C ASP A 574 6.31 18.20 -6.96
N ASP A 575 6.08 17.01 -7.50
CA ASP A 575 6.70 15.79 -6.99
C ASP A 575 8.19 16.06 -6.67
N PRO A 576 8.70 15.74 -5.47
CA PRO A 576 10.11 15.94 -5.12
C PRO A 576 11.09 15.30 -6.11
N ASP A 577 10.66 14.22 -6.78
CA ASP A 577 11.45 13.51 -7.77
C ASP A 577 11.20 13.99 -9.19
N ALA A 578 10.39 15.04 -9.42
CA ALA A 578 9.97 15.49 -10.75
C ALA A 578 11.13 15.79 -11.71
N ALA A 579 12.32 16.14 -11.20
CA ALA A 579 13.50 16.42 -12.02
C ALA A 579 14.29 15.18 -12.44
N ARG A 580 14.00 13.99 -11.87
CA ARG A 580 14.69 12.74 -12.20
C ARG A 580 14.50 12.36 -13.68
N ALA A 581 15.57 11.88 -14.30
CA ALA A 581 15.56 11.48 -15.70
C ALA A 581 14.88 10.12 -15.91
N GLU A 582 14.73 9.32 -14.85
CA GLU A 582 13.98 8.07 -14.84
C GLU A 582 12.48 8.35 -14.85
N ASP A 583 11.75 7.62 -15.70
CA ASP A 583 10.29 7.72 -15.72
C ASP A 583 9.65 6.99 -14.53
N LEU A 584 8.35 7.21 -14.36
CA LEU A 584 7.51 6.37 -13.52
C LEU A 584 7.27 5.01 -14.19
N ALA A 585 7.24 3.94 -13.40
CA ALA A 585 7.00 2.58 -13.89
C ALA A 585 5.56 2.38 -14.42
N SER A 586 4.59 3.13 -13.91
CA SER A 586 3.18 3.06 -14.32
C SER A 586 2.99 3.51 -15.76
N ASP A 587 2.20 2.77 -16.55
CA ASP A 587 2.05 3.00 -17.98
C ASP A 587 1.28 4.30 -18.32
N ASN A 588 0.34 4.71 -17.46
CA ASN A 588 -0.50 5.91 -17.63
C ASN A 588 0.07 7.18 -16.99
N LEU A 589 1.28 7.15 -16.45
CA LEU A 589 1.93 8.33 -15.87
C LEU A 589 3.28 8.58 -16.51
N ALA A 590 3.68 9.84 -16.65
CA ALA A 590 5.02 10.21 -17.10
C ALA A 590 5.62 11.28 -16.18
N ARG A 591 6.93 11.22 -15.94
CA ARG A 591 7.65 12.21 -15.11
C ARG A 591 8.24 13.34 -15.93
N LEU A 592 8.13 14.58 -15.43
CA LEU A 592 8.64 15.78 -16.09
C LEU A 592 10.11 15.65 -16.51
N GLY A 593 10.99 15.23 -15.60
CA GLY A 593 12.42 15.10 -15.88
C GLY A 593 12.75 14.12 -17.01
N LYS A 594 11.94 13.06 -17.17
CA LYS A 594 12.05 12.12 -18.28
C LYS A 594 11.63 12.74 -19.61
N ILE A 595 10.52 13.47 -19.62
CA ILE A 595 9.88 13.96 -20.85
C ILE A 595 10.27 15.41 -21.19
N ARG A 596 11.17 16.04 -20.43
CA ARG A 596 11.49 17.46 -20.57
C ARG A 596 12.10 17.77 -21.95
N ALA A 597 11.64 18.84 -22.60
CA ALA A 597 12.24 19.36 -23.83
C ALA A 597 13.47 20.24 -23.56
N ASN A 598 13.47 20.94 -22.42
CA ASN A 598 14.52 21.87 -22.01
C ASN A 598 14.80 21.74 -20.51
N PRO A 599 16.06 21.55 -20.05
CA PRO A 599 16.40 21.41 -18.64
C PRO A 599 15.85 22.48 -17.68
N THR A 600 15.69 23.72 -18.13
CA THR A 600 15.31 24.86 -17.26
C THR A 600 13.85 25.27 -17.35
N GLU A 601 13.15 24.83 -18.39
CA GLU A 601 11.76 25.23 -18.63
C GLU A 601 10.81 24.07 -18.36
N ARG A 602 9.55 24.41 -18.06
CA ARG A 602 8.47 23.43 -17.88
C ARG A 602 7.85 22.98 -19.21
N LEU A 603 8.68 22.90 -20.24
CA LEU A 603 8.30 22.40 -21.56
C LEU A 603 8.63 20.91 -21.65
N PHE A 604 7.73 20.12 -22.21
CA PHE A 604 7.97 18.70 -22.47
C PHE A 604 8.02 18.39 -23.96
N ASP A 605 8.73 17.34 -24.30
CA ASP A 605 8.78 16.74 -25.63
C ASP A 605 7.67 15.67 -25.73
N PRO A 606 6.60 15.89 -26.53
CA PRO A 606 5.52 14.92 -26.66
C PRO A 606 6.01 13.55 -27.18
N ARG A 607 7.15 13.46 -27.88
CA ARG A 607 7.71 12.19 -28.38
C ARG A 607 8.15 11.26 -27.25
N LEU A 608 8.41 11.80 -26.06
CA LEU A 608 8.86 11.03 -24.91
C LEU A 608 7.69 10.54 -24.05
N VAL A 609 6.46 10.98 -24.34
CA VAL A 609 5.27 10.57 -23.59
C VAL A 609 4.79 9.20 -24.06
N LYS A 610 4.82 8.23 -23.15
CA LYS A 610 4.58 6.80 -23.40
C LYS A 610 3.32 6.45 -24.19
N TRP A 611 2.20 7.13 -23.92
CA TRP A 611 0.91 6.81 -24.55
C TRP A 611 0.63 7.54 -25.87
N ILE A 612 1.46 8.53 -26.24
CA ILE A 612 1.28 9.27 -27.51
C ILE A 612 1.43 8.36 -28.73
N ASP A 613 2.18 7.27 -28.59
CA ASP A 613 2.38 6.30 -29.66
C ASP A 613 1.35 5.17 -29.72
N LEU A 614 0.37 5.13 -28.81
CA LEU A 614 -0.65 4.08 -28.85
C LEU A 614 -1.49 4.18 -30.14
N PRO A 615 -1.61 3.11 -30.95
CA PRO A 615 -2.36 3.15 -32.18
C PRO A 615 -3.87 3.07 -31.93
N ARG A 616 -4.64 3.76 -32.76
CA ARG A 616 -6.07 3.45 -32.93
C ARG A 616 -6.22 2.21 -33.80
N ILE A 617 -7.18 1.36 -33.46
CA ILE A 617 -7.28 0.00 -34.00
C ILE A 617 -8.68 -0.22 -34.55
N ALA A 618 -8.79 -0.40 -35.86
CA ALA A 618 -10.05 -0.64 -36.55
C ALA A 618 -10.52 -2.10 -36.45
N HIS A 619 -9.58 -3.05 -36.54
CA HIS A 619 -9.82 -4.48 -36.42
C HIS A 619 -8.71 -5.12 -35.58
N SER A 620 -9.05 -6.14 -34.80
CA SER A 620 -8.09 -6.78 -33.90
C SER A 620 -8.37 -8.26 -33.68
N ALA A 621 -7.32 -9.05 -33.54
CA ALA A 621 -7.38 -10.44 -33.11
C ALA A 621 -6.22 -10.77 -32.18
N ARG A 622 -6.51 -11.55 -31.14
CA ARG A 622 -5.50 -12.13 -30.24
C ARG A 622 -4.95 -13.40 -30.86
N LEU A 623 -3.62 -13.57 -30.84
CA LEU A 623 -3.00 -14.82 -31.25
C LEU A 623 -3.28 -15.93 -30.22
N VAL A 624 -3.73 -17.09 -30.70
CA VAL A 624 -4.06 -18.25 -29.86
C VAL A 624 -2.89 -19.22 -29.69
N LYS A 625 -1.86 -19.10 -30.52
CA LYS A 625 -0.57 -19.78 -30.39
C LYS A 625 0.54 -18.90 -30.96
N ALA A 626 1.79 -19.25 -30.69
CA ALA A 626 2.93 -18.58 -31.29
C ALA A 626 2.87 -18.62 -32.82
N SER A 627 3.29 -17.54 -33.45
CA SER A 627 3.52 -17.45 -34.89
C SER A 627 4.62 -18.41 -35.35
N ALA A 628 4.64 -18.70 -36.66
CA ALA A 628 5.59 -19.61 -37.28
C ALA A 628 6.09 -19.06 -38.63
N ALA A 629 7.23 -19.56 -39.08
CA ALA A 629 7.73 -19.28 -40.42
C ALA A 629 6.90 -19.96 -41.51
N ASP A 630 6.75 -19.27 -42.63
CA ASP A 630 6.09 -19.74 -43.85
C ASP A 630 6.91 -19.25 -45.06
N GLY A 631 8.13 -19.78 -45.18
CA GLY A 631 9.15 -19.25 -46.10
C GLY A 631 9.55 -17.81 -45.73
N SER A 632 9.39 -16.87 -46.66
CA SER A 632 9.64 -15.45 -46.43
C SER A 632 8.46 -14.71 -45.76
N ALA A 633 7.40 -15.43 -45.39
CA ALA A 633 6.22 -14.89 -44.74
C ALA A 633 6.14 -15.40 -43.30
N ILE A 634 5.33 -14.71 -42.49
CA ILE A 634 4.99 -15.16 -41.13
C ILE A 634 3.56 -15.69 -41.13
N LYS A 635 3.34 -16.85 -40.51
CA LYS A 635 2.03 -17.41 -40.26
C LYS A 635 1.64 -17.14 -38.82
N VAL A 636 0.53 -16.46 -38.61
CA VAL A 636 -0.04 -16.19 -37.29
C VAL A 636 -1.37 -16.90 -37.14
N PHE A 637 -1.83 -17.11 -35.91
CA PHE A 637 -2.97 -17.97 -35.63
C PHE A 637 -3.96 -17.28 -34.72
N ILE A 638 -5.15 -17.02 -35.24
CA ILE A 638 -6.27 -16.39 -34.53
C ILE A 638 -7.36 -17.42 -34.26
N LYS A 639 -8.41 -17.04 -33.53
CA LYS A 639 -9.59 -17.91 -33.38
C LYS A 639 -10.21 -18.15 -34.76
N PRO A 640 -10.55 -19.40 -35.14
CA PRO A 640 -11.21 -19.69 -36.42
C PRO A 640 -12.49 -18.87 -36.65
N SER A 641 -13.24 -18.58 -35.57
CA SER A 641 -14.44 -17.73 -35.62
C SER A 641 -14.18 -16.30 -36.12
N SER A 642 -12.94 -15.81 -36.09
CA SER A 642 -12.56 -14.48 -36.59
C SER A 642 -12.05 -14.52 -38.03
N ALA A 643 -11.74 -15.70 -38.59
CA ALA A 643 -11.04 -15.80 -39.87
C ALA A 643 -11.83 -15.22 -41.06
N ALA A 644 -13.16 -15.30 -41.03
CA ALA A 644 -14.00 -14.73 -42.09
C ALA A 644 -13.82 -13.21 -42.23
N GLU A 645 -13.70 -12.50 -41.10
CA GLU A 645 -13.44 -11.06 -41.09
C GLU A 645 -12.07 -10.73 -41.68
N TRP A 646 -11.04 -11.49 -41.32
CA TRP A 646 -9.68 -11.30 -41.84
C TRP A 646 -9.55 -11.61 -43.33
N ASP A 647 -10.35 -12.54 -43.85
CA ASP A 647 -10.41 -12.84 -45.29
C ASP A 647 -11.10 -11.72 -46.09
N MET A 648 -12.09 -11.03 -45.50
CA MET A 648 -12.65 -9.81 -46.08
C MET A 648 -11.60 -8.68 -46.10
N LEU A 649 -10.86 -8.48 -45.01
CA LEU A 649 -9.79 -7.48 -44.93
C LEU A 649 -8.67 -7.74 -45.95
N LYS A 650 -8.32 -9.02 -46.14
CA LYS A 650 -7.43 -9.46 -47.22
C LYS A 650 -7.96 -9.04 -48.59
N THR A 651 -9.22 -9.34 -48.88
CA THR A 651 -9.86 -9.02 -50.18
C THR A 651 -9.88 -7.52 -50.43
N ALA A 652 -10.07 -6.73 -49.38
CA ALA A 652 -10.00 -5.27 -49.42
C ALA A 652 -8.57 -4.69 -49.51
N GLY A 653 -7.53 -5.54 -49.53
CA GLY A 653 -6.14 -5.10 -49.62
C GLY A 653 -5.64 -4.35 -48.38
N VAL A 654 -6.29 -4.55 -47.24
CA VAL A 654 -5.96 -3.84 -46.00
C VAL A 654 -4.63 -4.32 -45.43
N ARG A 655 -3.86 -3.37 -44.87
CA ARG A 655 -2.57 -3.62 -44.23
C ARG A 655 -2.76 -3.89 -42.74
N ALA A 656 -2.04 -4.87 -42.22
CA ALA A 656 -2.09 -5.28 -40.83
C ALA A 656 -0.74 -5.11 -40.13
N ASN A 657 -0.78 -5.02 -38.80
CA ASN A 657 0.39 -4.92 -37.94
C ASN A 657 0.35 -6.04 -36.89
N LEU A 658 1.53 -6.39 -36.38
CA LEU A 658 1.69 -7.28 -35.23
C LEU A 658 2.32 -6.53 -34.06
N LEU A 659 1.77 -6.72 -32.87
CA LEU A 659 2.34 -6.25 -31.61
C LEU A 659 2.57 -7.44 -30.68
N ARG A 660 3.81 -7.61 -30.24
CA ARG A 660 4.22 -8.66 -29.32
C ARG A 660 3.63 -8.44 -27.93
N PHE A 661 3.11 -9.51 -27.34
CA PHE A 661 2.76 -9.52 -25.91
C PHE A 661 3.97 -9.92 -25.08
N ALA A 662 4.70 -8.94 -24.55
CA ALA A 662 5.88 -9.16 -23.71
C ALA A 662 5.96 -8.13 -22.56
N PRO A 663 4.98 -8.15 -21.63
CA PRO A 663 5.05 -7.31 -20.44
C PRO A 663 6.23 -7.71 -19.55
N THR A 664 6.74 -6.77 -18.75
CA THR A 664 7.77 -7.08 -17.73
C THR A 664 7.20 -7.98 -16.61
N SER A 665 8.04 -8.44 -15.69
CA SER A 665 7.63 -9.13 -14.45
C SER A 665 6.58 -8.35 -13.66
N GLU A 666 6.71 -7.03 -13.63
CA GLU A 666 5.78 -6.09 -12.97
C GLU A 666 4.56 -5.76 -13.84
N GLY A 667 4.54 -6.23 -15.08
CA GLY A 667 3.41 -6.05 -15.98
C GLY A 667 3.44 -4.79 -16.85
N VAL A 668 4.57 -4.08 -16.89
CA VAL A 668 4.77 -2.85 -17.67
C VAL A 668 4.61 -3.13 -19.17
N GLN A 669 3.88 -2.25 -19.88
CA GLN A 669 3.55 -2.41 -21.30
C GLN A 669 4.15 -1.31 -22.18
N LEU A 670 4.47 -0.15 -21.61
CA LEU A 670 4.93 1.03 -22.33
C LEU A 670 6.36 1.44 -21.93
N PRO A 671 7.09 2.16 -22.81
CA PRO A 671 6.70 2.60 -24.17
C PRO A 671 6.64 1.45 -25.18
N LEU A 672 5.84 1.61 -26.24
CA LEU A 672 5.83 0.67 -27.36
C LEU A 672 7.13 0.79 -28.17
N THR A 673 7.85 -0.31 -28.38
CA THR A 673 9.08 -0.32 -29.17
C THR A 673 8.80 -0.47 -30.68
N LYS A 674 8.20 0.56 -31.30
CA LYS A 674 7.81 0.53 -32.72
C LYS A 674 8.96 0.36 -33.73
N GLY A 675 10.18 0.72 -33.34
CA GLY A 675 11.37 0.60 -34.19
C GLY A 675 11.97 -0.80 -34.26
N ASP A 676 11.49 -1.74 -33.44
CA ASP A 676 11.97 -3.12 -33.38
C ASP A 676 10.95 -4.06 -34.03
N PRO A 677 11.24 -4.64 -35.21
CA PRO A 677 10.31 -5.53 -35.90
C PRO A 677 10.05 -6.85 -35.13
N THR A 678 10.84 -7.19 -34.11
CA THR A 678 10.58 -8.34 -33.24
C THR A 678 9.53 -8.05 -32.16
N THR A 679 9.24 -6.76 -31.92
CA THR A 679 8.25 -6.28 -30.96
C THR A 679 7.02 -5.69 -31.68
N TYR A 680 7.24 -4.99 -32.79
CA TYR A 680 6.22 -4.33 -33.59
C TYR A 680 6.51 -4.48 -35.08
N ALA A 681 5.77 -5.35 -35.77
CA ALA A 681 5.89 -5.53 -37.22
C ALA A 681 4.77 -4.76 -37.93
N ALA A 682 5.14 -3.71 -38.66
CA ALA A 682 4.19 -2.79 -39.28
C ALA A 682 3.96 -3.08 -40.77
N ASP A 683 2.83 -2.61 -41.28
CA ASP A 683 2.50 -2.55 -42.70
C ASP A 683 2.70 -3.88 -43.44
N LEU A 684 1.95 -4.90 -43.02
CA LEU A 684 2.00 -6.26 -43.58
C LEU A 684 0.81 -6.51 -44.51
N SER A 685 1.07 -7.14 -45.66
CA SER A 685 0.03 -7.71 -46.53
C SER A 685 -0.58 -8.94 -45.89
N ILE A 686 -1.90 -9.08 -45.92
CA ILE A 686 -2.56 -10.36 -45.67
C ILE A 686 -2.55 -11.17 -46.97
N VAL A 687 -1.82 -12.27 -47.01
CA VAL A 687 -1.62 -13.09 -48.23
C VAL A 687 -2.62 -14.23 -48.31
N HIS A 688 -2.81 -14.94 -47.20
CA HIS A 688 -3.70 -16.09 -47.12
C HIS A 688 -4.39 -16.14 -45.75
N VAL A 689 -5.64 -16.60 -45.74
CA VAL A 689 -6.43 -16.83 -44.53
C VAL A 689 -7.06 -18.21 -44.66
N ASP A 690 -6.68 -19.12 -43.77
CA ASP A 690 -7.30 -20.43 -43.63
C ASP A 690 -8.41 -20.33 -42.58
N ARG A 691 -9.67 -20.43 -43.05
CA ARG A 691 -10.84 -20.31 -42.18
C ARG A 691 -11.01 -21.48 -41.21
N GLY A 692 -10.51 -22.67 -41.55
CA GLY A 692 -10.65 -23.86 -40.70
C GLY A 692 -9.70 -23.82 -39.51
N SER A 693 -8.44 -23.46 -39.75
CA SER A 693 -7.43 -23.40 -38.69
C SER A 693 -7.29 -22.02 -38.03
N GLY A 694 -7.84 -20.97 -38.64
CA GLY A 694 -7.61 -19.58 -38.23
C GLY A 694 -6.20 -19.08 -38.54
N ALA A 695 -5.45 -19.75 -39.42
CA ALA A 695 -4.12 -19.30 -39.82
C ALA A 695 -4.20 -18.12 -40.79
N VAL A 696 -3.38 -17.10 -40.55
CA VAL A 696 -3.24 -15.91 -41.40
C VAL A 696 -1.78 -15.78 -41.80
N THR A 697 -1.48 -15.82 -43.10
CA THR A 697 -0.12 -15.62 -43.63
C THR A 697 0.07 -14.15 -43.99
N LEU A 698 1.10 -13.53 -43.40
CA LEU A 698 1.43 -12.12 -43.56
C LEU A 698 2.81 -11.96 -44.23
N LYS A 699 2.95 -10.94 -45.08
CA LYS A 699 4.21 -10.61 -45.77
C LYS A 699 4.44 -9.10 -45.83
N GLY A 700 5.67 -8.64 -45.63
CA GLY A 700 6.01 -7.22 -45.74
C GLY A 700 7.45 -6.95 -45.34
N ALA A 701 7.96 -5.76 -45.69
CA ALA A 701 9.31 -5.33 -45.30
C ALA A 701 9.46 -5.11 -43.79
N GLY A 702 8.36 -4.89 -43.07
CA GLY A 702 8.34 -4.74 -41.61
C GLY A 702 8.46 -6.04 -40.82
N LEU A 703 8.61 -7.20 -41.47
CA LEU A 703 8.81 -8.47 -40.78
C LEU A 703 10.24 -8.58 -40.23
N PRO A 704 10.43 -9.18 -39.04
CA PRO A 704 11.76 -9.49 -38.54
C PRO A 704 12.38 -10.68 -39.31
N PRO A 705 13.65 -11.05 -39.07
CA PRO A 705 14.22 -12.27 -39.63
C PRO A 705 13.39 -13.51 -39.24
N PRO A 706 13.28 -14.55 -40.11
CA PRO A 706 12.42 -15.70 -39.84
C PRO A 706 12.68 -16.43 -38.50
N ALA A 707 13.93 -16.44 -38.04
CA ALA A 707 14.30 -17.00 -36.74
C ALA A 707 13.63 -16.29 -35.55
N ALA A 708 13.24 -15.02 -35.71
CA ALA A 708 12.58 -14.21 -34.69
C ALA A 708 11.06 -14.23 -34.80
N TYR A 709 10.46 -14.88 -35.81
CA TYR A 709 9.00 -14.96 -35.92
C TYR A 709 8.32 -15.48 -34.65
N PRO A 710 8.79 -16.55 -33.98
CA PRO A 710 8.17 -17.05 -32.76
C PRO A 710 8.11 -16.05 -31.59
N ALA A 711 8.79 -14.90 -31.69
CA ALA A 711 8.69 -13.82 -30.70
C ALA A 711 7.24 -13.30 -30.54
N PHE A 712 6.40 -13.40 -31.59
CA PHE A 712 4.97 -13.14 -31.50
C PHE A 712 4.23 -14.36 -30.93
N GLY A 713 4.40 -14.57 -29.63
CA GLY A 713 3.80 -15.67 -28.88
C GLY A 713 2.29 -15.55 -28.68
N THR A 714 1.72 -16.55 -28.01
CA THR A 714 0.30 -16.55 -27.56
C THR A 714 -0.03 -15.26 -26.82
N GLY A 715 -1.18 -14.67 -27.14
CA GLY A 715 -1.60 -13.40 -26.54
C GLY A 715 -1.14 -12.15 -27.28
N SER A 716 -0.20 -12.26 -28.23
CA SER A 716 0.17 -11.14 -29.12
C SER A 716 -1.04 -10.65 -29.94
N LEU A 717 -0.94 -9.44 -30.46
CA LEU A 717 -2.02 -8.74 -31.16
C LEU A 717 -1.73 -8.68 -32.66
N LEU A 718 -2.68 -9.16 -33.46
CA LEU A 718 -2.77 -8.89 -34.90
C LEU A 718 -3.86 -7.84 -35.10
N PHE A 719 -3.55 -6.71 -35.74
CA PHE A 719 -4.51 -5.62 -35.87
C PHE A 719 -4.40 -4.83 -37.16
N VAL A 720 -5.48 -4.14 -37.51
CA VAL A 720 -5.52 -3.13 -38.57
C VAL A 720 -5.53 -1.76 -37.91
N PRO A 721 -4.49 -0.92 -38.11
CA PRO A 721 -4.49 0.43 -37.57
C PRO A 721 -5.51 1.31 -38.29
N VAL A 722 -6.11 2.27 -37.58
CA VAL A 722 -6.83 3.38 -38.23
C VAL A 722 -5.81 4.23 -38.98
N ARG A 723 -6.09 4.56 -40.25
CA ARG A 723 -5.22 5.38 -41.09
C ARG A 723 -5.92 6.65 -41.57
N HIS A 724 -5.16 7.74 -41.63
CA HIS A 724 -5.55 8.99 -42.27
C HIS A 724 -4.40 9.41 -43.21
N ASN A 725 -4.71 9.67 -44.49
CA ASN A 725 -3.70 9.94 -45.53
C ASN A 725 -2.56 8.90 -45.55
N ASN A 726 -2.94 7.61 -45.50
CA ASN A 726 -2.02 6.45 -45.43
C ASN A 726 -1.07 6.40 -44.21
N ARG A 727 -1.25 7.27 -43.22
CA ARG A 727 -0.48 7.22 -41.97
C ARG A 727 -1.33 6.69 -40.84
N GLU A 728 -0.73 5.87 -39.99
CA GLU A 728 -1.39 5.38 -38.78
C GLU A 728 -1.69 6.53 -37.83
N VAL A 729 -2.88 6.47 -37.22
CA VAL A 729 -3.37 7.51 -36.32
C VAL A 729 -3.20 7.03 -34.88
N SER A 730 -2.61 7.90 -34.06
CA SER A 730 -2.54 7.71 -32.61
C SER A 730 -3.92 7.83 -31.95
N ILE A 731 -4.09 7.27 -30.76
CA ILE A 731 -5.23 7.58 -29.89
C ILE A 731 -5.28 9.07 -29.50
N VAL A 732 -4.17 9.79 -29.63
CA VAL A 732 -4.13 11.25 -29.51
C VAL A 732 -4.44 11.86 -30.86
N ARG A 733 -5.44 12.74 -30.89
CA ARG A 733 -5.91 13.37 -32.12
C ARG A 733 -4.82 14.21 -32.78
N PRO A 734 -4.78 14.29 -34.13
CA PRO A 734 -3.83 15.14 -34.84
C PRO A 734 -3.86 16.60 -34.37
N GLU A 735 -5.04 17.19 -34.17
CA GLU A 735 -5.15 18.59 -33.72
C GLU A 735 -4.56 18.81 -32.31
N VAL A 736 -4.64 17.79 -31.46
CA VAL A 736 -4.02 17.79 -30.13
C VAL A 736 -2.51 17.63 -30.26
N LEU A 737 -2.04 16.69 -31.08
CA LEU A 737 -0.60 16.49 -31.32
C LEU A 737 0.05 17.75 -31.89
N ASP A 738 -0.55 18.39 -32.88
CA ASP A 738 -0.05 19.61 -33.48
C ASP A 738 0.12 20.73 -32.43
N LEU A 739 -0.86 20.87 -31.52
CA LEU A 739 -0.78 21.81 -30.40
C LEU A 739 0.35 21.43 -29.43
N LEU A 740 0.42 20.15 -29.02
CA LEU A 740 1.43 19.66 -28.09
C LEU A 740 2.85 19.83 -28.64
N TYR A 741 3.05 19.58 -29.94
CA TYR A 741 4.33 19.77 -30.60
C TYR A 741 4.69 21.24 -30.80
N GLY A 742 3.70 22.08 -31.12
CA GLY A 742 3.92 23.52 -31.33
C GLY A 742 4.19 24.28 -30.04
N GLU A 743 3.55 23.89 -28.93
CA GLU A 743 3.62 24.65 -27.68
C GLU A 743 4.33 23.95 -26.53
N GLN A 744 4.48 22.62 -26.57
CA GLN A 744 5.18 21.82 -25.55
C GLN A 744 4.62 22.01 -24.12
N LYS A 745 3.33 22.34 -24.02
CA LYS A 745 2.61 22.63 -22.78
C LYS A 745 1.46 21.66 -22.56
N PRO A 746 1.07 21.40 -21.30
CA PRO A 746 -0.01 20.48 -21.00
C PRO A 746 -1.37 21.10 -21.40
N LEU A 747 -2.37 20.24 -21.49
CA LEU A 747 -3.72 20.62 -21.90
C LEU A 747 -4.54 21.26 -20.77
N ASN A 748 -4.07 21.27 -19.53
CA ASN A 748 -4.83 21.85 -18.41
C ASN A 748 -5.25 23.29 -18.74
N ALA A 749 -6.54 23.59 -18.58
CA ALA A 749 -7.03 24.96 -18.69
C ALA A 749 -6.56 25.84 -17.51
N VAL A 750 -6.34 25.22 -16.35
CA VAL A 750 -5.74 25.84 -15.16
C VAL A 750 -4.32 25.28 -15.02
N ASP A 751 -3.33 26.15 -15.14
CA ASP A 751 -1.89 25.81 -15.10
C ASP A 751 -1.28 25.92 -13.69
N ASN A 752 -2.13 26.02 -12.67
CA ASN A 752 -1.67 26.07 -11.28
C ASN A 752 -1.28 24.67 -10.79
N ASN A 753 0.02 24.42 -10.74
CA ASN A 753 0.64 23.20 -10.19
C ASN A 753 1.13 23.35 -8.75
N THR A 754 0.77 24.46 -8.07
CA THR A 754 1.18 24.70 -6.67
C THR A 754 0.18 24.14 -5.67
N VAL A 755 -1.03 23.78 -6.10
CA VAL A 755 -2.12 23.26 -5.26
C VAL A 755 -2.84 22.13 -5.99
N ALA A 756 -3.17 21.06 -5.26
CA ALA A 756 -3.98 19.95 -5.78
C ALA A 756 -5.31 20.43 -6.38
N ASN A 757 -5.55 20.11 -7.64
CA ASN A 757 -6.86 20.20 -8.27
C ASN A 757 -7.68 18.95 -7.91
N THR A 758 -8.70 19.09 -7.07
CA THR A 758 -9.58 17.96 -6.73
C THR A 758 -10.68 17.73 -7.76
N GLY A 759 -10.95 18.70 -8.62
CA GLY A 759 -11.95 18.60 -9.67
C GLY A 759 -11.38 18.07 -10.99
N PRO A 760 -12.25 17.71 -11.95
CA PRO A 760 -11.82 17.34 -13.30
C PRO A 760 -11.08 18.44 -14.06
N ASP A 761 -10.05 18.08 -14.84
CA ASP A 761 -9.41 19.04 -15.75
C ASP A 761 -10.15 19.13 -17.08
N THR A 762 -10.36 20.36 -17.53
CA THR A 762 -10.84 20.65 -18.88
C THR A 762 -9.66 21.02 -19.78
N PRO A 763 -9.64 20.55 -21.05
CA PRO A 763 -8.63 20.99 -21.99
C PRO A 763 -8.79 22.48 -22.29
N ARG A 764 -7.67 23.20 -22.37
CA ARG A 764 -7.61 24.55 -22.93
C ARG A 764 -8.04 24.56 -24.41
N PRO A 765 -8.34 25.73 -25.02
CA PRO A 765 -8.73 25.80 -26.42
C PRO A 765 -7.69 25.18 -27.37
N ILE A 766 -8.15 24.27 -28.25
CA ILE A 766 -7.33 23.61 -29.27
C ILE A 766 -7.77 24.10 -30.65
N PRO A 767 -6.88 24.73 -31.45
CA PRO A 767 -7.20 25.18 -32.81
C PRO A 767 -7.71 24.03 -33.69
N GLY A 768 -8.73 24.30 -34.50
CA GLY A 768 -9.32 23.30 -35.40
C GLY A 768 -10.18 22.22 -34.73
N LEU A 769 -10.19 22.12 -33.39
CA LEU A 769 -10.98 21.12 -32.68
C LEU A 769 -12.34 21.69 -32.21
N PRO A 770 -13.49 21.13 -32.66
CA PRO A 770 -14.81 21.59 -32.24
C PRO A 770 -15.02 21.52 -30.72
N SER A 771 -15.71 22.51 -30.16
CA SER A 771 -15.96 22.63 -28.71
C SER A 771 -16.61 21.39 -28.10
N ARG A 772 -17.54 20.74 -28.81
CA ARG A 772 -18.21 19.50 -28.38
C ARG A 772 -17.28 18.31 -28.14
N LEU A 773 -16.08 18.34 -28.73
CA LEU A 773 -15.03 17.32 -28.62
C LEU A 773 -13.97 17.66 -27.57
N ARG A 774 -13.98 18.91 -27.04
CA ARG A 774 -13.13 19.38 -25.95
C ARG A 774 -13.70 18.99 -24.59
N ARG A 775 -13.98 17.70 -24.41
CA ARG A 775 -14.48 17.14 -23.15
C ARG A 775 -13.32 16.76 -22.23
N ARG A 776 -13.61 16.54 -20.96
CA ARG A 776 -12.63 16.15 -19.94
C ARG A 776 -11.95 14.79 -20.23
N GLY A 777 -12.62 13.93 -20.99
CA GLY A 777 -12.08 12.64 -21.47
C GLY A 777 -11.26 12.73 -22.77
N LEU A 778 -10.93 13.92 -23.27
CA LEU A 778 -10.02 14.07 -24.41
C LEU A 778 -8.64 13.55 -24.04
N ILE A 779 -8.04 12.75 -24.91
CA ILE A 779 -6.70 12.19 -24.68
C ILE A 779 -5.63 13.17 -25.15
N GLY A 780 -4.64 13.41 -24.29
CA GLY A 780 -3.50 14.28 -24.55
C GLY A 780 -2.48 14.16 -23.42
N VAL A 781 -1.99 15.30 -22.91
CA VAL A 781 -1.04 15.36 -21.81
C VAL A 781 -1.53 16.38 -20.80
N TYR A 782 -1.90 15.93 -19.61
CA TYR A 782 -2.34 16.76 -18.50
C TYR A 782 -1.30 16.68 -17.40
N GLU A 783 -0.99 17.81 -16.79
CA GLU A 783 -0.13 17.88 -15.63
C GLU A 783 -0.93 17.63 -14.34
N GLY A 784 -0.27 16.98 -13.38
CA GLY A 784 -0.86 16.48 -12.14
C GLY A 784 -1.05 14.97 -12.17
N GLY A 785 -0.83 14.32 -11.04
CA GLY A 785 -0.93 12.87 -10.87
C GLY A 785 0.20 12.30 -10.03
N GLY A 786 0.16 10.99 -9.77
CA GLY A 786 1.10 10.37 -8.84
C GLY A 786 1.05 10.99 -7.45
N ARG A 787 -0.11 11.54 -7.04
CA ARG A 787 -0.38 12.25 -5.77
C ARG A 787 0.06 13.72 -5.71
N TYR A 788 0.68 14.26 -6.75
CA TYR A 788 1.20 15.65 -6.75
C TYR A 788 0.53 16.53 -7.81
N PRO A 789 0.32 17.84 -7.50
CA PRO A 789 -0.25 18.77 -8.48
C PRO A 789 0.68 19.11 -9.64
N GLY A 790 2.00 18.91 -9.50
CA GLY A 790 2.98 19.16 -10.54
C GLY A 790 4.02 18.05 -10.67
N GLY A 791 4.75 18.05 -11.80
CA GLY A 791 5.93 17.21 -12.00
C GLY A 791 5.65 15.83 -12.60
N ASN A 792 4.39 15.40 -12.56
CA ASN A 792 3.90 14.18 -13.19
C ASN A 792 2.79 14.52 -14.20
N PHE A 793 2.64 13.68 -15.22
CA PHE A 793 1.69 13.86 -16.29
C PHE A 793 0.82 12.62 -16.48
N ARG A 794 -0.43 12.85 -16.87
CA ARG A 794 -1.49 11.85 -17.09
C ARG A 794 -2.20 12.05 -18.45
N PRO A 795 -2.87 11.03 -19.00
CA PRO A 795 -3.40 11.08 -20.36
C PRO A 795 -4.71 11.87 -20.55
N ALA A 796 -5.48 12.08 -19.48
CA ALA A 796 -6.81 12.69 -19.55
C ALA A 796 -7.10 13.54 -18.31
N GLY A 797 -8.07 14.45 -18.42
CA GLY A 797 -8.53 15.27 -17.31
C GLY A 797 -9.51 14.58 -16.36
N VAL A 798 -10.03 13.42 -16.74
CA VAL A 798 -10.79 12.49 -15.89
C VAL A 798 -10.36 11.05 -16.14
N CYS A 799 -10.34 10.25 -15.08
CA CYS A 799 -10.07 8.82 -15.12
C CYS A 799 -10.50 8.22 -13.78
N LYS A 800 -10.90 6.94 -13.76
CA LYS A 800 -11.11 6.18 -12.53
C LYS A 800 -9.85 6.15 -11.65
N MET A 801 -8.65 6.17 -12.26
CA MET A 801 -7.37 6.30 -11.54
C MET A 801 -7.19 7.66 -10.87
N ARG A 802 -7.99 8.67 -11.25
CA ARG A 802 -7.94 10.04 -10.74
C ARG A 802 -9.06 10.33 -9.73
N ASP A 803 -10.25 9.80 -9.97
CA ASP A 803 -11.36 9.91 -9.03
C ASP A 803 -12.33 8.75 -9.24
N GLN A 804 -12.13 7.67 -8.50
CA GLN A 804 -12.98 6.50 -8.54
C GLN A 804 -14.37 6.77 -7.94
N THR A 805 -14.54 7.86 -7.19
CA THR A 805 -15.81 8.20 -6.52
C THR A 805 -16.68 9.18 -7.31
N ALA A 806 -16.11 9.87 -8.30
CA ALA A 806 -16.84 10.82 -9.14
C ALA A 806 -18.02 10.17 -9.85
N ALA A 807 -19.21 10.77 -9.80
CA ALA A 807 -20.40 10.24 -10.46
C ALA A 807 -20.29 10.21 -12.00
N GLY A 808 -21.07 9.32 -12.64
CA GLY A 808 -21.21 9.24 -14.10
C GLY A 808 -19.89 8.89 -14.82
N GLU A 809 -19.68 9.51 -15.99
CA GLU A 809 -18.50 9.27 -16.84
C GLU A 809 -17.17 9.70 -16.19
N SER A 810 -17.20 10.56 -15.18
CA SER A 810 -15.97 11.09 -14.56
C SER A 810 -15.25 10.04 -13.69
N GLY A 811 -15.96 9.00 -13.23
CA GLY A 811 -15.36 7.87 -12.52
C GLY A 811 -15.12 6.65 -13.40
N GLU A 812 -15.18 6.78 -14.73
CA GLU A 812 -14.77 5.73 -15.67
C GLU A 812 -13.26 5.76 -15.94
N PHE A 813 -12.67 4.62 -16.31
CA PHE A 813 -11.33 4.61 -16.87
C PHE A 813 -11.25 5.48 -18.14
N CYS A 814 -10.19 6.28 -18.27
CA CYS A 814 -9.91 7.00 -19.52
C CYS A 814 -9.57 6.01 -20.65
N HIS A 815 -9.59 6.47 -21.90
CA HIS A 815 -9.35 5.59 -23.06
C HIS A 815 -7.97 4.90 -23.00
N VAL A 816 -6.93 5.59 -22.50
CA VAL A 816 -5.58 5.00 -22.32
C VAL A 816 -5.62 3.83 -21.33
N CYS A 817 -6.22 4.02 -20.16
CA CYS A 817 -6.36 2.96 -19.16
C CYS A 817 -7.19 1.78 -19.70
N LYS A 818 -8.31 2.06 -20.40
CA LYS A 818 -9.11 1.02 -21.06
C LYS A 818 -8.29 0.27 -22.13
N TRP A 819 -7.47 0.98 -22.92
CA TRP A 819 -6.59 0.37 -23.92
C TRP A 819 -5.58 -0.58 -23.25
N LEU A 820 -4.93 -0.14 -22.18
CA LEU A 820 -3.95 -0.94 -21.45
C LEU A 820 -4.56 -2.19 -20.81
N ILE A 821 -5.76 -2.09 -20.23
CA ILE A 821 -6.48 -3.25 -19.68
C ILE A 821 -6.87 -4.23 -20.81
N VAL A 822 -7.43 -3.73 -21.92
CA VAL A 822 -7.78 -4.57 -23.08
C VAL A 822 -6.56 -5.27 -23.65
N ASN A 823 -5.45 -4.55 -23.84
CA ASN A 823 -4.21 -5.12 -24.36
C ASN A 823 -3.68 -6.23 -23.44
N ARG A 824 -3.82 -6.05 -22.13
CA ARG A 824 -3.35 -7.01 -21.14
C ARG A 824 -4.19 -8.27 -21.08
N VAL A 825 -5.51 -8.12 -21.07
CA VAL A 825 -6.46 -9.21 -20.83
C VAL A 825 -6.79 -9.95 -22.12
N HIS A 826 -7.17 -9.21 -23.17
CA HIS A 826 -7.57 -9.77 -24.45
C HIS A 826 -7.51 -8.72 -25.58
N PRO A 827 -6.36 -8.56 -26.27
CA PRO A 827 -6.16 -7.48 -27.23
C PRO A 827 -7.06 -7.59 -28.48
N GLY A 828 -7.71 -8.74 -28.70
CA GLY A 828 -8.73 -8.87 -29.75
C GLY A 828 -9.97 -7.97 -29.59
N TRP A 829 -10.11 -7.25 -28.48
CA TRP A 829 -11.23 -6.32 -28.23
C TRP A 829 -10.91 -4.85 -28.50
N HIS A 830 -9.73 -4.52 -29.04
CA HIS A 830 -9.40 -3.12 -29.34
C HIS A 830 -10.33 -2.47 -30.37
N ALA A 831 -10.82 -3.22 -31.37
CA ALA A 831 -11.79 -2.71 -32.34
C ALA A 831 -13.11 -2.23 -31.67
N TRP A 832 -13.58 -2.98 -30.67
CA TRP A 832 -14.75 -2.56 -29.87
C TRP A 832 -14.43 -1.32 -29.04
N LEU A 833 -13.24 -1.26 -28.43
CA LEU A 833 -12.85 -0.11 -27.63
C LEU A 833 -12.80 1.18 -28.49
N GLU A 834 -12.27 1.07 -29.70
CA GLU A 834 -12.24 2.15 -30.69
C GLU A 834 -13.65 2.61 -31.06
N GLN A 835 -14.56 1.68 -31.35
CA GLN A 835 -15.93 2.03 -31.75
C GLN A 835 -16.73 2.71 -30.63
N TRP A 836 -16.66 2.20 -29.40
CA TRP A 836 -17.62 2.55 -28.34
C TRP A 836 -17.05 3.51 -27.29
N HIS A 837 -15.73 3.60 -27.15
CA HIS A 837 -15.08 4.34 -26.07
C HIS A 837 -14.01 5.32 -26.53
N TYR A 838 -13.73 5.44 -27.83
CA TYR A 838 -12.85 6.49 -28.32
C TYR A 838 -13.55 7.87 -28.23
N PRO A 839 -12.92 8.90 -27.64
CA PRO A 839 -13.52 10.21 -27.52
C PRO A 839 -13.91 10.83 -28.88
N GLY A 840 -15.22 10.95 -29.11
CA GLY A 840 -15.78 11.51 -30.35
C GLY A 840 -16.20 10.47 -31.40
N GLY A 841 -16.16 9.17 -31.10
CA GLY A 841 -16.86 8.15 -31.88
C GLY A 841 -18.39 8.37 -31.88
N GLN A 842 -19.10 7.87 -32.89
CA GLN A 842 -20.57 7.81 -32.83
C GLN A 842 -20.97 6.68 -31.87
N PRO A 843 -21.89 6.92 -30.92
CA PRO A 843 -22.51 5.84 -30.17
C PRO A 843 -23.35 4.94 -31.07
#